data_AF-A0A3Q2CKY3-F1
#
_entry.id   AF-A0A3Q2CKY3-F1
#
_cell.length_a   1.000
_cell.length_b   1.000
_cell.length_c   1.000
_cell.angle_alpha   90.00
_cell.angle_beta   90.00
_cell.angle_gamma   90.00
#
_symmetry.space_group_name_H-M   'P 1'
#
loop_
_entity.id
_entity.type
_entity.pdbx_description
1 polymer ?
#
loop_
_entity_poly.entity_id
_entity_poly.type
_entity_poly.pdbx_seq_one_letter_code
_entity_poly.pdbx_strand_id
1 'polypeptide(L)'
;MAADHGELLAEMATVGRLSATERLKHAQKRRAQQLKAWAQMEKDAARGSRAKADKKKKRTTKVTFPNSITLLEAAARNDVQEVRELLNSGVNPDLVNEDGLTALHQCCIDDFVEVVQCLLDAGASVNACDSELWTPLHAAATCGHTGLVQLLIQAGADLLAVNADGNMAYDLCEDEATLELLEMVMTEQGITQDRIDECREARERTMLKDVQALIQDEADLNAQDNNGATLLHIASANGYMSVAELLVDQRVQLELKDSDGWTPLHAAACWGQVLVELLVAHGANLNSKSVLDETPLDLCIDEEVRAKLMDLKHKHDAIMKSQDNKKNTLQRRVSSTGSRGKVVRRVSVNERSSLYRQVHHKEAIVWQQRNSQAEPQDDDEDRQTDNEKTHLMLSIPSNVGLDDSVELWSGGGRMDRSATYELSPAPTAGKSEGEGADSMTREKSHHTLADLKRQRAAPSVAAVFFTTASGDPPLLKLRAPEEEQSSNKEPCCGLMGLLIFNAGLLSRMSQQAVNGVSCRGKVLNVENMNPNVKRVEYAVRGPIVQRAVQIEKELREGVKKPFTEVIKANIGDAHAMGQRPITFFRQVLALCSYPDLLEDNKFPEDAKKRARRILDACGGHSIGAYSASQGIECIRQDVARYIERRDGGIPSNPDNIYLSTGASDAIVTILKLLVCGEGRDRTGVMISIPQYPLYSAALADLGAVQISYYLDEDSCWSLNVTELRRALNEAKQHCKPRVLCIINPGNPTGQVQSRQCIEDVIRFAKEEHLFLMADEVYQDNVYAEGCKFHSFKKVLFEMGPEFSSTVEMASFHSTSKCYMGECGFRGGYMEVINMDPEVKAQLTKLVSVRLCPPVPGQALLDLVVNPPQPDEPSYASFMKERSAVLAALAEKARLTEEIFNTVPGIKCNPVQGAMYTFPRITLPQKAIDKAEGVVPDMFYCMKLLEEEGICLVPGSGFGQRDGTFHFRMTILPPTEKLKVVLQKIRDFHLRFTSEFS
;
A
#
# COMPACT_ATOMS: atom_id res chain seq x y z
N MET A 1 -53.84 -22.98 -31.90
CA MET A 1 -52.47 -22.68 -32.36
C MET A 1 -51.69 -22.27 -31.12
N ALA A 2 -50.47 -22.78 -30.95
CA ALA A 2 -49.52 -22.15 -30.03
C ALA A 2 -48.89 -20.96 -30.79
N ALA A 3 -48.60 -19.88 -30.08
CA ALA A 3 -47.72 -18.84 -30.62
C ALA A 3 -46.27 -19.32 -30.52
N ASP A 4 -45.44 -18.92 -31.46
CA ASP A 4 -44.00 -19.20 -31.39
C ASP A 4 -43.31 -18.32 -30.33
N HIS A 5 -42.13 -18.74 -29.86
CA HIS A 5 -41.36 -17.97 -28.88
C HIS A 5 -40.95 -16.59 -29.44
N GLY A 6 -40.58 -16.52 -30.73
CA GLY A 6 -40.29 -15.26 -31.41
C GLY A 6 -41.50 -14.33 -31.50
N GLU A 7 -42.72 -14.87 -31.75
CA GLU A 7 -43.95 -14.07 -31.75
C GLU A 7 -44.24 -13.45 -30.38
N LEU A 8 -43.98 -14.19 -29.29
CA LEU A 8 -44.16 -13.72 -27.91
C LEU A 8 -43.16 -12.61 -27.54
N LEU A 9 -41.89 -12.75 -27.92
CA LEU A 9 -40.85 -11.73 -27.71
C LEU A 9 -41.15 -10.43 -28.49
N ALA A 10 -41.56 -10.55 -29.76
CA ALA A 10 -41.97 -9.39 -30.57
C ALA A 10 -43.19 -8.65 -29.99
N GLU A 11 -44.15 -9.38 -29.42
CA GLU A 11 -45.30 -8.78 -28.73
C GLU A 11 -44.90 -8.10 -27.41
N MET A 12 -43.94 -8.65 -26.65
CA MET A 12 -43.43 -8.00 -25.42
C MET A 12 -42.81 -6.63 -25.70
N ALA A 13 -42.04 -6.49 -26.79
CA ALA A 13 -41.42 -5.24 -27.21
C ALA A 13 -42.41 -4.13 -27.64
N THR A 14 -43.69 -4.49 -27.91
CA THR A 14 -44.79 -3.53 -28.12
C THR A 14 -45.60 -3.31 -26.85
N VAL A 15 -45.87 -4.35 -26.06
CA VAL A 15 -46.60 -4.24 -24.76
C VAL A 15 -45.86 -3.36 -23.74
N GLY A 16 -44.52 -3.38 -23.72
CA GLY A 16 -43.71 -2.53 -22.84
C GLY A 16 -43.96 -1.02 -23.05
N ARG A 17 -44.25 -0.59 -24.28
CA ARG A 17 -44.47 0.82 -24.65
C ARG A 17 -45.87 1.34 -24.34
N LEU A 18 -46.82 0.46 -24.01
CA LEU A 18 -48.19 0.84 -23.64
C LEU A 18 -48.26 1.36 -22.19
N SER A 19 -49.20 2.26 -21.89
CA SER A 19 -49.48 2.67 -20.51
C SER A 19 -50.10 1.53 -19.68
N ALA A 20 -50.03 1.61 -18.35
CA ALA A 20 -50.54 0.54 -17.48
C ALA A 20 -52.02 0.19 -17.70
N THR A 21 -52.87 1.18 -18.01
CA THR A 21 -54.29 0.95 -18.30
C THR A 21 -54.52 0.31 -19.68
N GLU A 22 -53.65 0.58 -20.65
CA GLU A 22 -53.67 -0.04 -21.97
C GLU A 22 -53.13 -1.47 -21.93
N ARG A 23 -52.05 -1.74 -21.19
CA ARG A 23 -51.57 -3.11 -20.92
C ARG A 23 -52.67 -3.97 -20.29
N LEU A 24 -53.43 -3.42 -19.33
CA LEU A 24 -54.55 -4.12 -18.70
C LEU A 24 -55.66 -4.44 -19.71
N LYS A 25 -56.06 -3.47 -20.55
CA LYS A 25 -57.01 -3.69 -21.66
C LYS A 25 -56.50 -4.72 -22.67
N HIS A 26 -55.19 -4.70 -22.98
CA HIS A 26 -54.55 -5.65 -23.90
C HIS A 26 -54.61 -7.08 -23.36
N ALA A 27 -54.23 -7.28 -22.09
CA ALA A 27 -54.32 -8.56 -21.41
C ALA A 27 -55.77 -9.08 -21.31
N GLN A 28 -56.74 -8.20 -21.00
CA GLN A 28 -58.16 -8.54 -20.99
C GLN A 28 -58.66 -8.96 -22.38
N LYS A 29 -58.29 -8.22 -23.44
CA LYS A 29 -58.62 -8.55 -24.84
C LYS A 29 -58.02 -9.90 -25.26
N ARG A 30 -56.76 -10.15 -24.92
CA ARG A 30 -56.07 -11.43 -25.20
C ARG A 30 -56.73 -12.60 -24.48
N ARG A 31 -57.06 -12.46 -23.19
CA ARG A 31 -57.78 -13.49 -22.42
C ARG A 31 -59.19 -13.73 -22.95
N ALA A 32 -59.90 -12.68 -23.40
CA ALA A 32 -61.20 -12.83 -24.05
C ALA A 32 -61.11 -13.55 -25.41
N GLN A 33 -60.04 -13.34 -26.18
CA GLN A 33 -59.77 -14.08 -27.43
C GLN A 33 -59.42 -15.55 -27.13
N GLN A 34 -58.58 -15.82 -26.13
CA GLN A 34 -58.26 -17.19 -25.69
C GLN A 34 -59.52 -17.94 -25.24
N LEU A 35 -60.38 -17.33 -24.43
CA LEU A 35 -61.65 -17.92 -23.99
C LEU A 35 -62.62 -18.18 -25.16
N LYS A 36 -62.70 -17.27 -26.14
CA LYS A 36 -63.47 -17.50 -27.38
C LYS A 36 -62.91 -18.66 -28.21
N ALA A 37 -61.60 -18.75 -28.37
CA ALA A 37 -60.95 -19.84 -29.11
C ALA A 37 -61.12 -21.20 -28.40
N TRP A 38 -61.07 -21.21 -27.07
CA TRP A 38 -61.33 -22.39 -26.24
C TRP A 38 -62.78 -22.86 -26.34
N ALA A 39 -63.76 -21.96 -26.16
CA ALA A 39 -65.19 -22.29 -26.30
C ALA A 39 -65.59 -22.68 -27.73
N GLN A 40 -64.83 -22.24 -28.74
CA GLN A 40 -64.98 -22.72 -30.12
C GLN A 40 -64.43 -24.15 -30.28
N MET A 41 -63.22 -24.43 -29.78
CA MET A 41 -62.69 -25.81 -29.76
C MET A 41 -63.59 -26.78 -28.97
N GLU A 42 -64.21 -26.35 -27.87
CA GLU A 42 -65.14 -27.17 -27.09
C GLU A 42 -66.40 -27.53 -27.91
N LYS A 43 -66.97 -26.57 -28.65
CA LYS A 43 -68.08 -26.82 -29.60
C LYS A 43 -67.69 -27.74 -30.74
N ASP A 44 -66.49 -27.58 -31.29
CA ASP A 44 -66.03 -28.39 -32.43
C ASP A 44 -65.63 -29.81 -31.98
N ALA A 45 -65.10 -29.97 -30.76
CA ALA A 45 -64.91 -31.27 -30.12
C ALA A 45 -66.25 -31.99 -29.86
N ALA A 46 -67.27 -31.27 -29.34
CA ALA A 46 -68.61 -31.83 -29.14
C ALA A 46 -69.27 -32.27 -30.47
N ARG A 47 -69.01 -31.54 -31.57
CA ARG A 47 -69.49 -31.89 -32.92
C ARG A 47 -68.76 -33.10 -33.54
N GLY A 48 -67.56 -33.44 -33.07
CA GLY A 48 -66.75 -34.57 -33.58
C GLY A 48 -67.25 -35.98 -33.19
N SER A 49 -68.32 -36.10 -32.41
CA SER A 49 -68.74 -37.35 -31.73
C SER A 49 -69.28 -38.49 -32.63
N ARG A 50 -69.16 -38.41 -33.98
CA ARG A 50 -69.66 -39.42 -34.92
C ARG A 50 -68.74 -39.73 -36.11
N ALA A 51 -67.47 -40.06 -35.85
CA ALA A 51 -66.66 -40.90 -36.74
C ALA A 51 -65.75 -41.83 -35.91
N LYS A 52 -65.58 -43.09 -36.31
CA LYS A 52 -64.75 -44.06 -35.56
C LYS A 52 -63.27 -43.96 -35.96
N ALA A 53 -62.43 -43.98 -34.94
CA ALA A 53 -61.03 -44.41 -34.87
C ALA A 53 -60.26 -44.69 -36.18
N ASP A 54 -59.18 -43.93 -36.38
CA ASP A 54 -57.84 -44.54 -36.37
C ASP A 54 -56.74 -43.53 -35.90
N LYS A 55 -55.56 -44.05 -35.53
CA LYS A 55 -54.26 -43.37 -35.33
C LYS A 55 -54.26 -42.01 -34.60
N LYS A 56 -54.38 -42.06 -33.26
CA LYS A 56 -54.00 -40.93 -32.38
C LYS A 56 -52.47 -40.68 -32.41
N LYS A 57 -52.00 -39.80 -33.30
CA LYS A 57 -50.61 -39.28 -33.25
C LYS A 57 -50.47 -38.39 -32.00
N LYS A 58 -49.67 -38.79 -31.01
CA LYS A 58 -49.33 -37.92 -29.86
C LYS A 58 -48.54 -36.71 -30.40
N ARG A 59 -49.20 -35.56 -30.60
CA ARG A 59 -48.51 -34.27 -30.76
C ARG A 59 -48.09 -33.78 -29.37
N THR A 60 -46.93 -34.23 -28.91
CA THR A 60 -46.27 -33.66 -27.73
C THR A 60 -45.84 -32.23 -28.06
N THR A 61 -46.50 -31.24 -27.46
CA THR A 61 -46.06 -29.84 -27.50
C THR A 61 -44.89 -29.65 -26.53
N LYS A 62 -43.73 -30.22 -26.87
CA LYS A 62 -42.45 -29.71 -26.33
C LYS A 62 -42.16 -28.37 -27.00
N VAL A 63 -41.76 -27.38 -26.22
CA VAL A 63 -41.00 -26.23 -26.74
C VAL A 63 -39.60 -26.76 -27.10
N THR A 64 -39.04 -26.29 -28.20
CA THR A 64 -37.70 -26.67 -28.68
C THR A 64 -36.85 -25.42 -28.76
N PHE A 65 -35.75 -25.40 -28.03
CA PHE A 65 -34.76 -24.32 -28.06
C PHE A 65 -33.65 -24.64 -29.09
N PRO A 66 -32.89 -23.64 -29.57
CA PRO A 66 -31.71 -23.85 -30.40
C PRO A 66 -30.65 -24.71 -29.70
N ASN A 67 -29.85 -25.44 -30.49
CA ASN A 67 -28.86 -26.38 -29.97
C ASN A 67 -27.81 -25.72 -29.06
N SER A 68 -27.47 -24.44 -29.30
CA SER A 68 -26.56 -23.67 -28.45
C SER A 68 -27.14 -23.51 -27.03
N ILE A 69 -28.38 -23.03 -26.93
CA ILE A 69 -29.09 -22.86 -25.66
C ILE A 69 -29.24 -24.21 -24.95
N THR A 70 -29.58 -25.30 -25.66
CA THR A 70 -29.74 -26.61 -25.00
C THR A 70 -28.42 -27.21 -24.51
N LEU A 71 -27.31 -27.00 -25.24
CA LEU A 71 -26.00 -27.50 -24.82
C LEU A 71 -25.46 -26.70 -23.62
N LEU A 72 -25.56 -25.37 -23.68
CA LEU A 72 -25.16 -24.48 -22.58
C LEU A 72 -25.98 -24.75 -21.31
N GLU A 73 -27.31 -24.93 -21.42
CA GLU A 73 -28.19 -25.25 -20.30
C GLU A 73 -27.92 -26.66 -19.72
N ALA A 74 -27.52 -27.64 -20.54
CA ALA A 74 -27.11 -28.96 -20.04
C ALA A 74 -25.75 -28.91 -19.33
N ALA A 75 -24.79 -28.15 -19.88
CA ALA A 75 -23.48 -27.93 -19.30
C ALA A 75 -23.55 -27.18 -17.96
N ALA A 76 -24.32 -26.08 -17.88
CA ALA A 76 -24.52 -25.30 -16.66
C ALA A 76 -25.23 -26.07 -15.53
N ARG A 77 -25.98 -27.13 -15.86
CA ARG A 77 -26.59 -28.05 -14.88
C ARG A 77 -25.68 -29.23 -14.48
N ASN A 78 -24.45 -29.29 -15.00
CA ASN A 78 -23.53 -30.43 -14.85
C ASN A 78 -24.13 -31.76 -15.36
N ASP A 79 -24.99 -31.71 -16.39
CA ASP A 79 -25.69 -32.89 -16.92
C ASP A 79 -24.82 -33.63 -17.94
N VAL A 80 -23.78 -34.32 -17.44
CA VAL A 80 -22.80 -35.08 -18.26
C VAL A 80 -23.49 -36.02 -19.25
N GLN A 81 -24.64 -36.60 -18.88
CA GLN A 81 -25.38 -37.52 -19.75
C GLN A 81 -26.13 -36.78 -20.87
N GLU A 82 -26.88 -35.71 -20.57
CA GLU A 82 -27.56 -34.93 -21.62
C GLU A 82 -26.54 -34.23 -22.55
N VAL A 83 -25.44 -33.70 -22.01
CA VAL A 83 -24.32 -33.17 -22.82
C VAL A 83 -23.76 -34.26 -23.75
N ARG A 84 -23.47 -35.46 -23.23
CA ARG A 84 -22.96 -36.57 -24.04
C ARG A 84 -23.96 -37.07 -25.08
N GLU A 85 -25.27 -37.04 -24.80
CA GLU A 85 -26.31 -37.37 -25.78
C GLU A 85 -26.43 -36.30 -26.89
N LEU A 86 -26.35 -35.01 -26.53
CA LEU A 86 -26.34 -33.90 -27.49
C LEU A 86 -25.13 -33.98 -28.43
N LEU A 87 -23.92 -34.14 -27.89
CA LEU A 87 -22.68 -34.26 -28.67
C LEU A 87 -22.72 -35.48 -29.62
N ASN A 88 -23.13 -36.65 -29.11
CA ASN A 88 -23.34 -37.86 -29.93
C ASN A 88 -24.41 -37.70 -31.02
N SER A 89 -25.35 -36.76 -30.87
CA SER A 89 -26.35 -36.45 -31.90
C SER A 89 -25.84 -35.51 -33.02
N GLY A 90 -24.57 -35.08 -32.95
CA GLY A 90 -23.95 -34.17 -33.92
C GLY A 90 -24.11 -32.68 -33.58
N VAL A 91 -24.35 -32.34 -32.31
CA VAL A 91 -24.26 -30.96 -31.85
C VAL A 91 -22.79 -30.57 -31.75
N ASN A 92 -22.41 -29.44 -32.35
CA ASN A 92 -21.06 -28.89 -32.24
C ASN A 92 -20.79 -28.45 -30.77
N PRO A 93 -19.71 -28.89 -30.11
CA PRO A 93 -19.34 -28.40 -28.78
C PRO A 93 -19.05 -26.89 -28.74
N ASP A 94 -18.52 -26.31 -29.82
CA ASP A 94 -18.14 -24.90 -29.91
C ASP A 94 -19.33 -23.98 -30.27
N LEU A 95 -20.54 -24.34 -29.85
CA LEU A 95 -21.71 -23.46 -29.95
C LEU A 95 -21.67 -22.40 -28.84
N VAL A 96 -21.78 -21.15 -29.26
CA VAL A 96 -21.69 -19.97 -28.39
C VAL A 96 -23.05 -19.38 -28.02
N ASN A 97 -23.08 -18.58 -26.97
CA ASN A 97 -24.14 -17.61 -26.68
C ASN A 97 -23.88 -16.27 -27.41
N GLU A 98 -24.68 -15.23 -27.11
CA GLU A 98 -24.52 -13.88 -27.69
C GLU A 98 -23.18 -13.20 -27.29
N ASP A 99 -22.56 -13.60 -26.16
CA ASP A 99 -21.28 -13.09 -25.66
C ASP A 99 -20.06 -13.87 -26.20
N GLY A 100 -20.27 -14.86 -27.07
CA GLY A 100 -19.21 -15.75 -27.58
C GLY A 100 -18.83 -16.91 -26.66
N LEU A 101 -19.53 -17.13 -25.54
CA LEU A 101 -19.18 -18.17 -24.57
C LEU A 101 -19.67 -19.56 -25.00
N THR A 102 -18.73 -20.50 -25.09
CA THR A 102 -19.01 -21.94 -25.33
C THR A 102 -19.35 -22.67 -24.02
N ALA A 103 -19.91 -23.88 -24.14
CA ALA A 103 -20.14 -24.77 -22.99
C ALA A 103 -18.86 -25.06 -22.19
N LEU A 104 -17.70 -25.11 -22.86
CA LEU A 104 -16.39 -25.32 -22.24
C LEU A 104 -16.02 -24.17 -21.29
N HIS A 105 -16.28 -22.91 -21.67
CA HIS A 105 -16.08 -21.76 -20.78
C HIS A 105 -16.93 -21.85 -19.51
N GLN A 106 -18.23 -22.20 -19.63
CA GLN A 106 -19.12 -22.29 -18.47
C GLN A 106 -18.67 -23.37 -17.49
N CYS A 107 -18.32 -24.57 -17.99
CA CYS A 107 -17.79 -25.64 -17.14
C CYS A 107 -16.44 -25.31 -16.50
N CYS A 108 -15.64 -24.43 -17.12
CA CYS A 108 -14.41 -23.89 -16.56
C CYS A 108 -14.60 -22.78 -15.51
N ILE A 109 -15.83 -22.28 -15.30
CA ILE A 109 -16.19 -21.38 -14.20
C ILE A 109 -16.77 -22.17 -13.01
N ASP A 110 -17.67 -23.13 -13.29
CA ASP A 110 -18.40 -23.88 -12.25
C ASP A 110 -17.63 -25.08 -11.63
N ASP A 111 -16.44 -25.42 -12.14
CA ASP A 111 -15.60 -26.58 -11.78
C ASP A 111 -16.17 -27.95 -12.21
N PHE A 112 -16.66 -28.06 -13.45
CA PHE A 112 -17.33 -29.27 -13.97
C PHE A 112 -16.40 -30.18 -14.79
N VAL A 113 -15.38 -30.73 -14.12
CA VAL A 113 -14.31 -31.59 -14.71
C VAL A 113 -14.83 -32.68 -15.65
N GLU A 114 -15.87 -33.43 -15.27
CA GLU A 114 -16.41 -34.51 -16.11
C GLU A 114 -17.07 -34.00 -17.41
N VAL A 115 -17.66 -32.79 -17.39
CA VAL A 115 -18.25 -32.16 -18.58
C VAL A 115 -17.15 -31.55 -19.44
N VAL A 116 -16.13 -30.93 -18.84
CA VAL A 116 -14.93 -30.43 -19.56
C VAL A 116 -14.28 -31.56 -20.35
N GLN A 117 -14.02 -32.71 -19.71
CA GLN A 117 -13.48 -33.89 -20.41
C GLN A 117 -14.43 -34.37 -21.51
N CYS A 118 -15.74 -34.45 -21.26
CA CYS A 118 -16.72 -34.88 -22.26
C CYS A 118 -16.81 -33.94 -23.49
N LEU A 119 -16.57 -32.64 -23.31
CA LEU A 119 -16.53 -31.66 -24.39
C LEU A 119 -15.24 -31.79 -25.21
N LEU A 120 -14.08 -31.92 -24.54
CA LEU A 120 -12.78 -32.10 -25.21
C LEU A 120 -12.70 -33.46 -25.95
N ASP A 121 -13.23 -34.54 -25.36
CA ASP A 121 -13.39 -35.85 -26.01
C ASP A 121 -14.21 -35.74 -27.33
N ALA A 122 -15.15 -34.81 -27.38
CA ALA A 122 -16.00 -34.53 -28.55
C ALA A 122 -15.40 -33.52 -29.54
N GLY A 123 -14.17 -33.05 -29.28
CA GLY A 123 -13.44 -32.12 -30.15
C GLY A 123 -13.75 -30.63 -29.93
N ALA A 124 -14.15 -30.23 -28.72
CA ALA A 124 -14.25 -28.81 -28.34
C ALA A 124 -12.90 -28.10 -28.51
N SER A 125 -12.94 -26.86 -29.00
CA SER A 125 -11.74 -26.03 -29.10
C SER A 125 -11.31 -25.56 -27.71
N VAL A 126 -10.21 -26.14 -27.21
CA VAL A 126 -9.56 -25.76 -25.95
C VAL A 126 -9.14 -24.27 -25.93
N ASN A 127 -8.90 -23.70 -27.10
CA ASN A 127 -8.56 -22.29 -27.34
C ASN A 127 -9.70 -21.54 -28.07
N ALA A 128 -10.97 -21.90 -27.80
CA ALA A 128 -12.09 -21.05 -28.16
C ALA A 128 -11.96 -19.68 -27.48
N CYS A 129 -12.34 -18.61 -28.17
CA CYS A 129 -12.34 -17.25 -27.63
C CYS A 129 -13.77 -16.70 -27.53
N ASP A 130 -14.09 -16.03 -26.42
CA ASP A 130 -15.31 -15.22 -26.29
C ASP A 130 -15.17 -13.84 -26.97
N SER A 131 -16.20 -12.98 -26.86
CA SER A 131 -16.18 -11.64 -27.47
C SER A 131 -15.09 -10.70 -26.95
N GLU A 132 -14.52 -10.99 -25.77
CA GLU A 132 -13.42 -10.24 -25.14
C GLU A 132 -12.11 -11.07 -25.15
N LEU A 133 -12.04 -12.08 -26.04
CA LEU A 133 -10.87 -12.93 -26.29
C LEU A 133 -10.41 -13.72 -25.05
N TRP A 134 -11.29 -13.92 -24.07
CA TRP A 134 -11.05 -14.88 -23.00
C TRP A 134 -11.11 -16.30 -23.56
N THR A 135 -10.26 -17.19 -23.03
CA THR A 135 -10.28 -18.63 -23.33
C THR A 135 -10.73 -19.44 -22.11
N PRO A 136 -11.07 -20.73 -22.25
CA PRO A 136 -11.36 -21.61 -21.10
C PRO A 136 -10.24 -21.65 -20.06
N LEU A 137 -8.98 -21.47 -20.47
CA LEU A 137 -7.83 -21.37 -19.57
C LEU A 137 -7.87 -20.10 -18.71
N HIS A 138 -8.21 -18.94 -19.29
CA HIS A 138 -8.41 -17.70 -18.53
C HIS A 138 -9.53 -17.85 -17.50
N ALA A 139 -10.64 -18.51 -17.87
CA ALA A 139 -11.74 -18.78 -16.94
C ALA A 139 -11.32 -19.70 -15.77
N ALA A 140 -10.68 -20.83 -16.07
CA ALA A 140 -10.22 -21.78 -15.05
C ALA A 140 -9.15 -21.18 -14.11
N ALA A 141 -8.22 -20.39 -14.64
CA ALA A 141 -7.19 -19.70 -13.85
C ALA A 141 -7.78 -18.59 -12.98
N THR A 142 -8.71 -17.78 -13.52
CA THR A 142 -9.44 -16.74 -12.77
C THR A 142 -10.19 -17.30 -11.57
N CYS A 143 -10.74 -18.52 -11.68
CA CYS A 143 -11.48 -19.16 -10.60
C CYS A 143 -10.62 -20.04 -9.68
N GLY A 144 -9.31 -20.16 -9.93
CA GLY A 144 -8.39 -20.99 -9.13
C GLY A 144 -8.59 -22.51 -9.28
N HIS A 145 -9.18 -22.96 -10.39
CA HIS A 145 -9.50 -24.38 -10.61
C HIS A 145 -8.28 -25.13 -11.13
N THR A 146 -7.26 -25.30 -10.28
CA THR A 146 -5.94 -25.88 -10.63
C THR A 146 -6.04 -27.20 -11.41
N GLY A 147 -6.99 -28.08 -11.06
CA GLY A 147 -7.22 -29.35 -11.76
C GLY A 147 -7.76 -29.18 -13.20
N LEU A 148 -8.60 -28.18 -13.45
CA LEU A 148 -9.02 -27.83 -14.81
C LEU A 148 -7.90 -27.15 -15.60
N VAL A 149 -7.09 -26.31 -14.97
CA VAL A 149 -5.91 -25.71 -15.60
C VAL A 149 -4.94 -26.79 -16.08
N GLN A 150 -4.65 -27.82 -15.27
CA GLN A 150 -3.85 -28.98 -15.70
C GLN A 150 -4.48 -29.73 -16.89
N LEU A 151 -5.80 -29.96 -16.85
CA LEU A 151 -6.53 -30.69 -17.89
C LEU A 151 -6.53 -29.93 -19.23
N LEU A 152 -6.78 -28.61 -19.20
CA LEU A 152 -6.74 -27.73 -20.36
C LEU A 152 -5.33 -27.66 -20.97
N ILE A 153 -4.29 -27.54 -20.14
CA ILE A 153 -2.88 -27.59 -20.60
C ILE A 153 -2.58 -28.92 -21.29
N GLN A 154 -3.00 -30.05 -20.72
CA GLN A 154 -2.84 -31.38 -21.33
C GLN A 154 -3.63 -31.52 -22.65
N ALA A 155 -4.74 -30.81 -22.80
CA ALA A 155 -5.52 -30.73 -24.04
C ALA A 155 -4.97 -29.74 -25.09
N GLY A 156 -3.88 -29.02 -24.79
CA GLY A 156 -3.24 -28.08 -25.71
C GLY A 156 -3.70 -26.62 -25.59
N ALA A 157 -4.10 -26.18 -24.39
CA ALA A 157 -4.38 -24.77 -24.13
C ALA A 157 -3.13 -23.90 -24.37
N ASP A 158 -3.33 -22.76 -25.04
CA ASP A 158 -2.26 -21.80 -25.33
C ASP A 158 -2.00 -20.90 -24.12
N LEU A 159 -0.80 -21.06 -23.53
CA LEU A 159 -0.32 -20.28 -22.39
C LEU A 159 -0.01 -18.82 -22.76
N LEU A 160 0.19 -18.52 -24.05
CA LEU A 160 0.49 -17.20 -24.59
C LEU A 160 -0.74 -16.52 -25.20
N ALA A 161 -1.93 -17.11 -25.05
CA ALA A 161 -3.18 -16.45 -25.43
C ALA A 161 -3.39 -15.18 -24.58
N VAL A 162 -3.58 -14.05 -25.25
CA VAL A 162 -3.82 -12.73 -24.62
C VAL A 162 -5.27 -12.30 -24.86
N ASN A 163 -5.99 -11.94 -23.80
CA ASN A 163 -7.38 -11.49 -23.90
C ASN A 163 -7.51 -10.05 -24.47
N ALA A 164 -8.68 -9.42 -24.38
CA ALA A 164 -8.87 -8.03 -24.82
C ALA A 164 -8.12 -7.00 -23.94
N ASP A 165 -7.95 -7.28 -22.65
CA ASP A 165 -7.34 -6.38 -21.65
C ASP A 165 -5.78 -6.38 -21.69
N GLY A 166 -5.17 -7.32 -22.40
CA GLY A 166 -3.71 -7.52 -22.43
C GLY A 166 -3.18 -8.59 -21.46
N ASN A 167 -4.07 -9.25 -20.72
CA ASN A 167 -3.74 -10.30 -19.77
C ASN A 167 -3.62 -11.68 -20.44
N MET A 168 -2.71 -12.51 -19.95
CA MET A 168 -2.65 -13.96 -20.14
C MET A 168 -3.30 -14.67 -18.94
N ALA A 169 -3.51 -15.98 -19.02
CA ALA A 169 -4.15 -16.75 -17.96
C ALA A 169 -3.42 -16.67 -16.60
N TYR A 170 -2.08 -16.59 -16.57
CA TYR A 170 -1.30 -16.53 -15.33
C TYR A 170 -1.42 -15.16 -14.62
N ASP A 171 -1.61 -14.07 -15.36
CA ASP A 171 -1.86 -12.73 -14.80
C ASP A 171 -3.19 -12.67 -14.02
N LEU A 172 -4.03 -13.71 -14.14
CA LEU A 172 -5.38 -13.76 -13.58
C LEU A 172 -5.58 -14.71 -12.38
N CYS A 173 -4.56 -15.40 -11.88
CA CYS A 173 -4.72 -16.29 -10.72
C CYS A 173 -5.07 -15.54 -9.43
N GLU A 174 -5.98 -16.09 -8.60
CA GLU A 174 -6.24 -15.58 -7.23
C GLU A 174 -5.52 -16.39 -6.15
N ASP A 175 -5.12 -17.62 -6.45
CA ASP A 175 -4.42 -18.52 -5.55
C ASP A 175 -3.00 -18.83 -6.04
N GLU A 176 -2.09 -19.00 -5.07
CA GLU A 176 -0.67 -19.25 -5.36
C GLU A 176 -0.44 -20.60 -6.06
N ALA A 177 -1.27 -21.62 -5.83
CA ALA A 177 -1.06 -22.96 -6.41
C ALA A 177 -1.39 -23.03 -7.92
N THR A 178 -2.41 -22.30 -8.37
CA THR A 178 -2.73 -22.17 -9.81
C THR A 178 -1.74 -21.24 -10.52
N LEU A 179 -1.19 -20.23 -9.83
CA LEU A 179 -0.10 -19.40 -10.35
C LEU A 179 1.21 -20.20 -10.49
N GLU A 180 1.68 -20.85 -9.42
CA GLU A 180 2.88 -21.71 -9.42
C GLU A 180 2.81 -22.77 -10.52
N LEU A 181 1.64 -23.39 -10.73
CA LEU A 181 1.41 -24.34 -11.82
C LEU A 181 1.66 -23.71 -13.20
N LEU A 182 1.10 -22.53 -13.46
CA LEU A 182 1.24 -21.87 -14.76
C LEU A 182 2.66 -21.37 -14.99
N GLU A 183 3.29 -20.72 -14.01
CA GLU A 183 4.69 -20.29 -14.09
C GLU A 183 5.66 -21.48 -14.32
N MET A 184 5.43 -22.59 -13.61
CA MET A 184 6.20 -23.82 -13.76
C MET A 184 6.05 -24.41 -15.17
N VAL A 185 4.82 -24.58 -15.67
CA VAL A 185 4.60 -25.15 -17.02
C VAL A 185 5.12 -24.20 -18.11
N MET A 186 4.97 -22.87 -17.96
CA MET A 186 5.56 -21.90 -18.88
C MET A 186 7.09 -22.01 -18.91
N THR A 187 7.72 -22.22 -17.75
CA THR A 187 9.16 -22.47 -17.63
C THR A 187 9.57 -23.80 -18.28
N GLU A 188 8.83 -24.89 -18.05
CA GLU A 188 9.08 -26.21 -18.69
C GLU A 188 8.94 -26.14 -20.22
N GLN A 189 8.02 -25.34 -20.75
CA GLN A 189 7.84 -25.10 -22.18
C GLN A 189 8.84 -24.10 -22.79
N GLY A 190 9.79 -23.58 -22.01
CA GLY A 190 10.78 -22.60 -22.48
C GLY A 190 10.15 -21.30 -22.97
N ILE A 191 9.07 -20.85 -22.31
CA ILE A 191 8.50 -19.52 -22.54
C ILE A 191 9.36 -18.51 -21.79
N THR A 192 10.05 -17.66 -22.55
CA THR A 192 10.86 -16.56 -22.01
C THR A 192 10.03 -15.29 -21.90
N GLN A 193 10.49 -14.33 -21.08
CA GLN A 193 9.88 -12.99 -21.00
C GLN A 193 9.79 -12.34 -22.39
N ASP A 194 10.86 -12.41 -23.18
CA ASP A 194 10.89 -11.92 -24.56
C ASP A 194 9.73 -12.47 -25.42
N ARG A 195 9.32 -13.73 -25.24
CA ARG A 195 8.20 -14.35 -25.95
C ARG A 195 6.83 -13.89 -25.43
N ILE A 196 6.72 -13.62 -24.13
CA ILE A 196 5.51 -13.06 -23.51
C ILE A 196 5.27 -11.65 -24.06
N ASP A 197 6.32 -10.82 -24.07
CA ASP A 197 6.27 -9.45 -24.56
C ASP A 197 6.10 -9.42 -26.10
N GLU A 198 6.73 -10.34 -26.84
CA GLU A 198 6.46 -10.53 -28.26
C GLU A 198 4.96 -10.80 -28.52
N CYS A 199 4.31 -11.64 -27.71
CA CYS A 199 2.89 -11.97 -27.88
C CYS A 199 1.96 -10.80 -27.50
N ARG A 200 2.24 -10.08 -26.41
CA ARG A 200 1.46 -8.89 -26.00
C ARG A 200 1.49 -7.78 -27.05
N GLU A 201 2.67 -7.46 -27.58
CA GLU A 201 2.86 -6.45 -28.63
C GLU A 201 2.37 -6.86 -30.03
N ALA A 202 2.03 -8.15 -30.26
CA ALA A 202 1.77 -8.65 -31.61
C ALA A 202 0.62 -7.93 -32.34
N ARG A 203 -0.39 -7.45 -31.60
CA ARG A 203 -1.51 -6.65 -32.16
C ARG A 203 -1.03 -5.23 -32.56
N GLU A 204 -0.28 -4.57 -31.69
CA GLU A 204 0.31 -3.25 -31.98
C GLU A 204 1.22 -3.30 -33.21
N ARG A 205 2.16 -4.26 -33.28
CA ARG A 205 3.07 -4.42 -34.42
C ARG A 205 2.36 -4.86 -35.72
N THR A 206 1.11 -5.31 -35.65
CA THR A 206 0.26 -5.56 -36.83
C THR A 206 -0.40 -4.25 -37.27
N MET A 207 -1.11 -3.58 -36.36
CA MET A 207 -1.74 -2.28 -36.63
C MET A 207 -0.73 -1.22 -37.10
N LEU A 208 0.50 -1.24 -36.59
CA LEU A 208 1.58 -0.35 -37.02
C LEU A 208 1.96 -0.57 -38.50
N LYS A 209 1.99 -1.82 -38.98
CA LYS A 209 2.25 -2.14 -40.39
C LYS A 209 1.09 -1.71 -41.28
N ASP A 210 -0.14 -1.92 -40.82
CA ASP A 210 -1.34 -1.50 -41.55
C ASP A 210 -1.41 0.03 -41.68
N VAL A 211 -1.10 0.77 -40.61
CA VAL A 211 -0.96 2.23 -40.64
C VAL A 211 0.19 2.68 -41.55
N GLN A 212 1.34 1.99 -41.53
CA GLN A 212 2.45 2.27 -42.47
C GLN A 212 2.08 2.02 -43.93
N ALA A 213 1.23 1.03 -44.24
CA ALA A 213 0.71 0.79 -45.58
C ALA A 213 -0.29 1.89 -45.99
N LEU A 214 -1.22 2.27 -45.11
CA LEU A 214 -2.16 3.37 -45.34
C LEU A 214 -1.45 4.72 -45.60
N ILE A 215 -0.30 4.96 -44.96
CA ILE A 215 0.56 6.13 -45.23
C ILE A 215 1.19 6.05 -46.63
N GLN A 216 1.61 4.86 -47.09
CA GLN A 216 2.19 4.67 -48.43
C GLN A 216 1.15 4.82 -49.55
N ASP A 217 -0.11 4.44 -49.30
CA ASP A 217 -1.24 4.56 -50.22
C ASP A 217 -1.92 5.96 -50.20
N GLU A 218 -1.34 6.95 -49.49
CA GLU A 218 -1.89 8.30 -49.27
C GLU A 218 -3.35 8.32 -48.70
N ALA A 219 -3.71 7.31 -47.90
CA ALA A 219 -5.05 7.17 -47.35
C ALA A 219 -5.35 8.15 -46.20
N ASP A 220 -6.63 8.53 -46.02
CA ASP A 220 -7.03 9.43 -44.93
C ASP A 220 -7.04 8.71 -43.57
N LEU A 221 -5.97 8.92 -42.79
CA LEU A 221 -5.82 8.43 -41.41
C LEU A 221 -6.87 9.00 -40.43
N ASN A 222 -7.63 10.01 -40.84
CA ASN A 222 -8.76 10.57 -40.09
C ASN A 222 -10.10 9.89 -40.44
N ALA A 223 -10.10 8.88 -41.31
CA ALA A 223 -11.30 8.11 -41.64
C ALA A 223 -11.97 7.59 -40.35
N GLN A 224 -13.27 7.80 -40.29
CA GLN A 224 -14.13 7.37 -39.19
C GLN A 224 -14.87 6.09 -39.59
N ASP A 225 -14.98 5.13 -38.67
CA ASP A 225 -15.75 3.92 -38.87
C ASP A 225 -17.28 4.15 -38.72
N ASN A 226 -18.07 3.07 -38.70
CA ASN A 226 -19.53 3.16 -38.54
C ASN A 226 -19.98 3.75 -37.19
N ASN A 227 -19.11 3.72 -36.18
CA ASN A 227 -19.34 4.28 -34.85
C ASN A 227 -18.68 5.68 -34.70
N GLY A 228 -18.00 6.18 -35.73
CA GLY A 228 -17.27 7.45 -35.68
C GLY A 228 -15.85 7.35 -35.11
N ALA A 229 -15.36 6.16 -34.76
CA ALA A 229 -14.01 5.98 -34.23
C ALA A 229 -12.95 6.12 -35.34
N THR A 230 -11.80 6.73 -35.02
CA THR A 230 -10.63 6.78 -35.92
C THR A 230 -9.54 5.82 -35.46
N LEU A 231 -8.54 5.57 -36.30
CA LEU A 231 -7.34 4.79 -35.93
C LEU A 231 -6.68 5.28 -34.63
N LEU A 232 -6.69 6.59 -34.36
CA LEU A 232 -6.15 7.14 -33.12
C LEU A 232 -7.04 6.86 -31.91
N HIS A 233 -8.38 6.74 -32.05
CA HIS A 233 -9.24 6.28 -30.94
C HIS A 233 -8.91 4.84 -30.56
N ILE A 234 -8.73 3.96 -31.56
CA ILE A 234 -8.40 2.54 -31.35
C ILE A 234 -7.03 2.41 -30.65
N ALA A 235 -5.99 3.08 -31.16
CA ALA A 235 -4.68 3.11 -30.52
C ALA A 235 -4.74 3.69 -29.09
N SER A 236 -5.52 4.75 -28.88
CA SER A 236 -5.70 5.39 -27.58
C SER A 236 -6.40 4.51 -26.55
N ALA A 237 -7.38 3.68 -26.95
CA ALA A 237 -8.05 2.74 -26.04
C ALA A 237 -7.14 1.57 -25.65
N ASN A 238 -6.37 1.03 -26.60
CA ASN A 238 -5.55 -0.17 -26.42
C ASN A 238 -4.12 0.12 -25.90
N GLY A 239 -3.75 1.40 -25.71
CA GLY A 239 -2.42 1.77 -25.19
C GLY A 239 -1.28 1.75 -26.23
N TYR A 240 -1.59 1.54 -27.51
CA TYR A 240 -0.59 1.30 -28.57
C TYR A 240 0.27 2.54 -28.86
N MET A 241 1.42 2.64 -28.19
CA MET A 241 2.26 3.84 -28.16
C MET A 241 2.84 4.17 -29.53
N SER A 242 3.46 3.19 -30.19
CA SER A 242 4.15 3.35 -31.49
C SER A 242 3.16 3.75 -32.59
N VAL A 243 1.94 3.22 -32.52
CA VAL A 243 0.86 3.54 -33.45
C VAL A 243 0.34 4.95 -33.21
N ALA A 244 0.13 5.34 -31.95
CA ALA A 244 -0.32 6.69 -31.61
C ALA A 244 0.73 7.75 -31.98
N GLU A 245 2.01 7.52 -31.70
CA GLU A 245 3.13 8.39 -32.09
C GLU A 245 3.17 8.58 -33.63
N LEU A 246 3.16 7.47 -34.39
CA LEU A 246 3.17 7.54 -35.86
C LEU A 246 1.97 8.34 -36.42
N LEU A 247 0.76 8.13 -35.89
CA LEU A 247 -0.43 8.88 -36.31
C LEU A 247 -0.32 10.37 -35.95
N VAL A 248 0.20 10.69 -34.75
CA VAL A 248 0.40 12.08 -34.28
C VAL A 248 1.44 12.81 -35.12
N ASP A 249 2.52 12.15 -35.53
CA ASP A 249 3.53 12.71 -36.45
C ASP A 249 2.97 13.01 -37.84
N GLN A 250 2.05 12.17 -38.34
CA GLN A 250 1.27 12.47 -39.56
C GLN A 250 0.20 13.56 -39.37
N ARG A 251 0.14 14.20 -38.18
CA ARG A 251 -0.72 15.35 -37.86
C ARG A 251 -2.22 15.07 -37.96
N VAL A 252 -2.67 13.87 -37.59
CA VAL A 252 -4.10 13.54 -37.49
C VAL A 252 -4.85 14.44 -36.49
N GLN A 253 -6.16 14.51 -36.64
CA GLN A 253 -7.01 15.41 -35.86
C GLN A 253 -7.36 14.83 -34.47
N LEU A 254 -6.68 15.33 -33.43
CA LEU A 254 -6.86 14.93 -32.02
C LEU A 254 -8.25 15.25 -31.42
N GLU A 255 -9.06 16.08 -32.10
CA GLU A 255 -10.37 16.56 -31.64
C GLU A 255 -11.55 16.02 -32.47
N LEU A 256 -11.31 15.01 -33.33
CA LEU A 256 -12.40 14.24 -33.93
C LEU A 256 -13.16 13.45 -32.88
N LYS A 257 -14.42 13.12 -33.19
CA LYS A 257 -15.37 12.55 -32.25
C LYS A 257 -16.18 11.40 -32.81
N ASP A 258 -16.33 10.37 -31.99
CA ASP A 258 -17.20 9.22 -32.24
C ASP A 258 -18.69 9.49 -31.95
N SER A 259 -19.52 8.44 -32.02
CA SER A 259 -20.97 8.45 -31.75
C SER A 259 -21.35 9.01 -30.39
N ASP A 260 -20.50 8.79 -29.39
CA ASP A 260 -20.70 9.15 -27.99
C ASP A 260 -19.99 10.48 -27.65
N GLY A 261 -19.40 11.12 -28.67
CA GLY A 261 -18.76 12.42 -28.61
C GLY A 261 -17.41 12.41 -27.91
N TRP A 262 -16.86 11.22 -27.66
CA TRP A 262 -15.52 11.02 -27.11
C TRP A 262 -14.48 11.42 -28.15
N THR A 263 -13.32 11.89 -27.70
CA THR A 263 -12.12 12.08 -28.53
C THR A 263 -11.10 10.99 -28.18
N PRO A 264 -9.98 10.83 -28.90
CA PRO A 264 -8.95 9.84 -28.52
C PRO A 264 -8.44 10.03 -27.08
N LEU A 265 -8.41 11.27 -26.57
CA LEU A 265 -8.07 11.56 -25.18
C LEU A 265 -9.11 11.05 -24.17
N HIS A 266 -10.40 10.99 -24.53
CA HIS A 266 -11.42 10.35 -23.70
C HIS A 266 -11.23 8.83 -23.67
N ALA A 267 -10.91 8.22 -24.83
CA ALA A 267 -10.62 6.78 -24.91
C ALA A 267 -9.40 6.39 -24.06
N ALA A 268 -8.27 7.11 -24.21
CA ALA A 268 -7.08 6.88 -23.39
C ALA A 268 -7.35 7.07 -21.90
N ALA A 269 -8.12 8.07 -21.52
CA ALA A 269 -8.46 8.32 -20.13
C ALA A 269 -9.40 7.25 -19.54
N CYS A 270 -10.43 6.83 -20.28
CA CYS A 270 -11.38 5.82 -19.82
C CYS A 270 -10.72 4.46 -19.56
N TRP A 271 -9.76 4.08 -20.41
CA TRP A 271 -9.04 2.80 -20.33
C TRP A 271 -7.71 2.90 -19.55
N GLY A 272 -7.45 3.99 -18.82
CA GLY A 272 -6.27 4.10 -17.95
C GLY A 272 -4.92 4.11 -18.70
N GLN A 273 -4.90 4.58 -19.94
CA GLN A 273 -3.72 4.51 -20.80
C GLN A 273 -2.80 5.73 -20.64
N VAL A 274 -1.48 5.48 -20.54
CA VAL A 274 -0.45 6.54 -20.37
C VAL A 274 -0.38 7.50 -21.57
N LEU A 275 -0.95 7.10 -22.72
CA LEU A 275 -1.14 7.92 -23.93
C LEU A 275 -1.78 9.29 -23.71
N VAL A 276 -2.46 9.52 -22.57
CA VAL A 276 -2.94 10.87 -22.19
C VAL A 276 -1.84 11.92 -22.21
N GLU A 277 -0.58 11.57 -21.89
CA GLU A 277 0.53 12.52 -21.88
C GLU A 277 0.95 12.90 -23.30
N LEU A 278 1.11 11.92 -24.19
CA LEU A 278 1.45 12.11 -25.61
C LEU A 278 0.41 12.99 -26.32
N LEU A 279 -0.88 12.67 -26.13
CA LEU A 279 -2.00 13.38 -26.76
C LEU A 279 -2.06 14.84 -26.29
N VAL A 280 -1.88 15.10 -24.99
CA VAL A 280 -1.92 16.46 -24.42
C VAL A 280 -0.69 17.27 -24.81
N ALA A 281 0.50 16.67 -24.87
CA ALA A 281 1.72 17.34 -25.36
C ALA A 281 1.55 17.83 -26.82
N HIS A 282 0.79 17.09 -27.63
CA HIS A 282 0.45 17.45 -29.02
C HIS A 282 -0.80 18.34 -29.16
N GLY A 283 -1.43 18.71 -28.04
CA GLY A 283 -2.48 19.75 -27.99
C GLY A 283 -3.91 19.24 -27.86
N ALA A 284 -4.13 17.96 -27.52
CA ALA A 284 -5.46 17.44 -27.21
C ALA A 284 -6.10 18.16 -26.00
N ASN A 285 -7.40 18.40 -26.07
CA ASN A 285 -8.11 19.29 -25.15
C ASN A 285 -8.61 18.57 -23.89
N LEU A 286 -7.91 18.77 -22.77
CA LEU A 286 -8.27 18.36 -21.40
C LEU A 286 -9.66 18.84 -20.89
N ASN A 287 -10.34 19.69 -21.66
CA ASN A 287 -11.67 20.22 -21.39
C ASN A 287 -12.65 20.00 -22.57
N SER A 288 -12.33 19.09 -23.49
CA SER A 288 -13.31 18.53 -24.43
C SER A 288 -14.32 17.68 -23.65
N LYS A 289 -15.52 17.47 -24.22
CA LYS A 289 -16.67 16.90 -23.50
C LYS A 289 -17.48 15.90 -24.34
N SER A 290 -17.87 14.76 -23.77
CA SER A 290 -18.73 13.73 -24.41
C SER A 290 -20.14 14.25 -24.75
N VAL A 291 -20.97 13.43 -25.42
CA VAL A 291 -22.41 13.68 -25.58
C VAL A 291 -23.13 13.79 -24.22
N LEU A 292 -22.57 13.16 -23.17
CA LEU A 292 -23.06 13.19 -21.79
C LEU A 292 -22.47 14.35 -20.95
N ASP A 293 -21.73 15.28 -21.58
CA ASP A 293 -21.10 16.46 -20.98
C ASP A 293 -19.88 16.18 -20.07
N GLU A 294 -19.33 14.96 -20.12
CA GLU A 294 -18.19 14.48 -19.31
C GLU A 294 -16.85 14.79 -19.99
N THR A 295 -15.81 15.17 -19.23
CA THR A 295 -14.44 15.36 -19.78
C THR A 295 -13.61 14.07 -19.66
N PRO A 296 -12.43 13.96 -20.31
CA PRO A 296 -11.53 12.82 -20.13
C PRO A 296 -11.19 12.54 -18.65
N LEU A 297 -11.05 13.60 -17.84
CA LEU A 297 -10.78 13.47 -16.39
C LEU A 297 -12.00 12.96 -15.61
N ASP A 298 -13.22 13.04 -16.14
CA ASP A 298 -14.42 12.52 -15.49
C ASP A 298 -14.61 11.02 -15.79
N LEU A 299 -14.19 10.56 -16.97
CA LEU A 299 -14.16 9.15 -17.38
C LEU A 299 -12.99 8.35 -16.78
N CYS A 300 -11.90 9.01 -16.37
CA CYS A 300 -10.69 8.32 -15.89
C CYS A 300 -10.88 7.68 -14.51
N ILE A 301 -11.01 6.35 -14.48
CA ILE A 301 -11.16 5.55 -13.25
C ILE A 301 -9.80 5.24 -12.60
N ASP A 302 -8.77 4.92 -13.39
CA ASP A 302 -7.42 4.67 -12.87
C ASP A 302 -6.85 5.90 -12.15
N GLU A 303 -6.37 5.73 -10.91
CA GLU A 303 -5.91 6.86 -10.07
C GLU A 303 -4.55 7.42 -10.50
N GLU A 304 -3.67 6.66 -11.18
CA GLU A 304 -2.38 7.19 -11.64
C GLU A 304 -2.54 8.07 -12.89
N VAL A 305 -3.24 7.57 -13.91
CA VAL A 305 -3.60 8.33 -15.12
C VAL A 305 -4.53 9.49 -14.79
N ARG A 306 -5.42 9.33 -13.80
CA ARG A 306 -6.21 10.44 -13.23
C ARG A 306 -5.32 11.49 -12.55
N ALA A 307 -4.29 11.08 -11.80
CA ALA A 307 -3.32 12.00 -11.22
C ALA A 307 -2.50 12.73 -12.29
N LYS A 308 -2.04 12.04 -13.34
CA LYS A 308 -1.36 12.61 -14.52
C LYS A 308 -2.25 13.63 -15.23
N LEU A 309 -3.50 13.26 -15.56
CA LEU A 309 -4.50 14.17 -16.13
C LEU A 309 -4.78 15.38 -15.23
N MET A 310 -4.85 15.21 -13.90
CA MET A 310 -4.98 16.33 -12.97
C MET A 310 -3.76 17.24 -13.03
N ASP A 311 -2.53 16.72 -13.00
CA ASP A 311 -1.32 17.54 -13.04
C ASP A 311 -1.15 18.27 -14.38
N LEU A 312 -1.38 17.58 -15.51
CA LEU A 312 -1.47 18.20 -16.84
C LEU A 312 -2.51 19.34 -16.86
N LYS A 313 -3.67 19.15 -16.23
CA LYS A 313 -4.73 20.17 -16.12
C LYS A 313 -4.32 21.34 -15.23
N HIS A 314 -3.64 21.11 -14.11
CA HIS A 314 -3.09 22.19 -13.27
C HIS A 314 -1.98 22.98 -14.00
N LYS A 315 -1.12 22.29 -14.77
CA LYS A 315 -0.07 22.90 -15.60
C LYS A 315 -0.69 23.76 -16.71
N HIS A 316 -1.70 23.26 -17.43
CA HIS A 316 -2.49 24.00 -18.42
C HIS A 316 -3.15 25.25 -17.81
N ASP A 317 -3.86 25.09 -16.70
CA ASP A 317 -4.50 26.18 -15.96
C ASP A 317 -3.50 27.27 -15.52
N ALA A 318 -2.32 26.88 -15.05
CA ALA A 318 -1.25 27.80 -14.65
C ALA A 318 -0.67 28.55 -15.85
N ILE A 319 -0.48 27.86 -16.99
CA ILE A 319 -0.05 28.48 -18.26
C ILE A 319 -1.09 29.52 -18.70
N MET A 320 -2.37 29.17 -18.74
CA MET A 320 -3.47 30.09 -19.11
C MET A 320 -3.53 31.32 -18.20
N LYS A 321 -3.48 31.12 -16.86
CA LYS A 321 -3.43 32.22 -15.88
C LYS A 321 -2.20 33.13 -16.08
N SER A 322 -1.05 32.57 -16.47
CA SER A 322 0.14 33.35 -16.79
C SER A 322 -0.01 34.17 -18.08
N GLN A 323 -0.71 33.65 -19.09
CA GLN A 323 -0.98 34.35 -20.34
C GLN A 323 -1.99 35.50 -20.15
N ASP A 324 -3.05 35.29 -19.36
CA ASP A 324 -4.02 36.34 -19.08
C ASP A 324 -3.44 37.47 -18.21
N ASN A 325 -2.54 37.15 -17.28
CA ASN A 325 -1.75 38.16 -16.57
C ASN A 325 -0.85 38.98 -17.52
N LYS A 326 -0.26 38.35 -18.55
CA LYS A 326 0.47 39.06 -19.62
C LYS A 326 -0.47 39.94 -20.46
N LYS A 327 -1.66 39.46 -20.84
CA LYS A 327 -2.69 40.26 -21.57
C LYS A 327 -3.15 41.47 -20.76
N ASN A 328 -3.45 41.30 -19.47
CA ASN A 328 -3.84 42.38 -18.56
C ASN A 328 -2.72 43.42 -18.40
N THR A 329 -1.46 42.98 -18.30
CA THR A 329 -0.30 43.87 -18.22
C THR A 329 -0.08 44.68 -19.50
N LEU A 330 -0.35 44.08 -20.67
CA LEU A 330 -0.33 44.78 -21.96
C LEU A 330 -1.47 45.79 -22.09
N GLN A 331 -2.71 45.43 -21.73
CA GLN A 331 -3.85 46.36 -21.75
C GLN A 331 -3.60 47.59 -20.85
N ARG A 332 -3.00 47.39 -19.67
CA ARG A 332 -2.69 48.46 -18.71
C ARG A 332 -1.60 49.44 -19.19
N ARG A 333 -0.92 49.17 -20.31
CA ARG A 333 -0.01 50.11 -20.99
C ARG A 333 -0.68 50.95 -22.09
N VAL A 334 -1.91 50.63 -22.51
CA VAL A 334 -2.63 51.36 -23.58
C VAL A 334 -3.56 52.45 -23.03
N SER A 335 -3.92 52.37 -21.74
CA SER A 335 -4.87 53.27 -21.07
C SER A 335 -4.29 54.64 -20.66
N SER A 336 -3.40 55.22 -21.45
CA SER A 336 -2.71 56.52 -21.17
C SER A 336 -2.90 57.58 -22.27
N THR A 337 -3.77 57.34 -23.26
CA THR A 337 -4.19 58.35 -24.25
C THR A 337 -5.70 58.58 -24.19
N GLY A 338 -6.12 59.84 -24.40
CA GLY A 338 -7.41 60.34 -23.94
C GLY A 338 -8.61 60.20 -24.88
N SER A 339 -9.79 60.23 -24.27
CA SER A 339 -11.14 60.43 -24.82
C SER A 339 -11.31 60.85 -26.29
N ARG A 340 -11.84 59.94 -27.13
CA ARG A 340 -13.06 60.18 -27.95
C ARG A 340 -13.52 58.93 -28.75
N GLY A 341 -14.83 58.83 -28.96
CA GLY A 341 -15.44 58.01 -30.03
C GLY A 341 -15.77 56.55 -29.71
N LYS A 342 -17.06 56.24 -29.51
CA LYS A 342 -17.58 54.87 -29.63
C LYS A 342 -17.75 54.50 -31.11
N VAL A 343 -16.97 53.55 -31.62
CA VAL A 343 -17.36 52.73 -32.79
C VAL A 343 -16.94 51.28 -32.53
N VAL A 344 -17.91 50.41 -32.21
CA VAL A 344 -17.67 48.97 -32.07
C VAL A 344 -17.91 48.30 -33.42
N ARG A 345 -16.84 47.93 -34.13
CA ARG A 345 -16.95 46.98 -35.25
C ARG A 345 -17.23 45.59 -34.68
N ARG A 346 -18.19 44.86 -35.26
CA ARG A 346 -18.35 43.43 -35.02
C ARG A 346 -17.16 42.70 -35.66
N VAL A 347 -16.40 41.99 -34.83
CA VAL A 347 -15.35 41.05 -35.26
C VAL A 347 -16.03 39.77 -35.75
N SER A 348 -15.48 39.11 -36.76
CA SER A 348 -16.09 37.92 -37.38
C SER A 348 -15.96 36.68 -36.48
N VAL A 349 -16.94 35.77 -36.57
CA VAL A 349 -16.92 34.50 -35.81
C VAL A 349 -15.69 33.65 -36.19
N ASN A 350 -15.28 33.66 -37.47
CA ASN A 350 -14.10 32.92 -37.95
C ASN A 350 -12.79 33.38 -37.30
N GLU A 351 -12.65 34.67 -36.97
CA GLU A 351 -11.45 35.19 -36.30
C GLU A 351 -11.34 34.63 -34.87
N ARG A 352 -12.47 34.34 -34.22
CA ARG A 352 -12.52 33.74 -32.88
C ARG A 352 -12.02 32.28 -32.90
N SER A 353 -12.47 31.49 -33.87
CA SER A 353 -11.99 30.11 -34.06
C SER A 353 -10.51 30.07 -34.46
N SER A 354 -10.06 31.03 -35.30
CA SER A 354 -8.65 31.18 -35.65
C SER A 354 -7.77 31.52 -34.44
N LEU A 355 -8.26 32.36 -33.52
CA LEU A 355 -7.55 32.70 -32.28
C LEU A 355 -7.40 31.49 -31.35
N TYR A 356 -8.44 30.66 -31.18
CA TYR A 356 -8.33 29.42 -30.39
C TYR A 356 -7.31 28.45 -30.98
N ARG A 357 -7.36 28.18 -32.30
CA ARG A 357 -6.35 27.34 -32.97
C ARG A 357 -4.92 27.89 -32.79
N GLN A 358 -4.73 29.22 -32.87
CA GLN A 358 -3.42 29.83 -32.61
C GLN A 358 -2.98 29.77 -31.14
N VAL A 359 -3.89 29.65 -30.18
CA VAL A 359 -3.54 29.40 -28.77
C VAL A 359 -3.11 27.95 -28.59
N HIS A 360 -3.91 26.98 -29.04
CA HIS A 360 -3.56 25.55 -28.93
C HIS A 360 -2.28 25.19 -29.70
N HIS A 361 -2.07 25.75 -30.89
CA HIS A 361 -0.82 25.54 -31.63
C HIS A 361 0.41 26.12 -30.90
N LYS A 362 0.28 27.28 -30.24
CA LYS A 362 1.35 27.84 -29.38
C LYS A 362 1.53 27.07 -28.08
N GLU A 363 0.48 26.40 -27.61
CA GLU A 363 0.51 25.56 -26.41
C GLU A 363 1.23 24.23 -26.67
N ALA A 364 0.90 23.54 -27.76
CA ALA A 364 1.66 22.37 -28.24
C ALA A 364 3.15 22.71 -28.46
N ILE A 365 3.45 23.87 -29.06
CA ILE A 365 4.84 24.36 -29.18
C ILE A 365 5.52 24.56 -27.81
N VAL A 366 4.81 24.98 -26.75
CA VAL A 366 5.39 25.15 -25.41
C VAL A 366 5.66 23.80 -24.71
N TRP A 367 4.85 22.77 -24.97
CA TRP A 367 5.11 21.41 -24.50
C TRP A 367 6.24 20.75 -25.29
N GLN A 368 6.19 20.79 -26.63
CA GLN A 368 7.24 20.28 -27.50
C GLN A 368 8.59 20.95 -27.22
N GLN A 369 8.66 22.28 -27.06
CA GLN A 369 9.90 22.99 -26.70
C GLN A 369 10.48 22.61 -25.33
N ARG A 370 9.71 21.96 -24.45
CA ARG A 370 10.24 21.39 -23.20
C ARG A 370 10.83 20.01 -23.41
N ASN A 371 10.24 19.15 -24.24
CA ASN A 371 10.90 17.90 -24.66
C ASN A 371 12.11 18.17 -25.57
N SER A 372 12.12 19.27 -26.33
CA SER A 372 13.29 19.71 -27.12
C SER A 372 14.42 20.33 -26.29
N GLN A 373 14.28 20.44 -24.97
CA GLN A 373 15.43 20.61 -24.07
C GLN A 373 15.81 19.24 -23.52
N ALA A 374 16.43 18.42 -24.37
CA ALA A 374 17.00 17.14 -23.98
C ALA A 374 18.07 17.31 -22.89
N GLU A 375 18.26 16.25 -22.11
CA GLU A 375 19.42 16.10 -21.23
C GLU A 375 20.72 16.04 -22.05
N PRO A 376 21.90 16.30 -21.46
CA PRO A 376 23.17 15.99 -22.10
C PRO A 376 23.29 14.47 -22.24
N GLN A 377 22.96 13.95 -23.42
CA GLN A 377 22.96 12.54 -23.77
C GLN A 377 24.35 12.11 -24.27
N ASP A 378 24.77 10.89 -23.96
CA ASP A 378 26.05 10.34 -24.41
C ASP A 378 26.05 10.06 -25.92
N ASP A 379 27.10 10.52 -26.63
CA ASP A 379 27.43 10.10 -27.99
C ASP A 379 28.27 8.81 -27.92
N ASP A 380 27.69 7.67 -28.28
CA ASP A 380 28.34 6.36 -28.27
C ASP A 380 28.45 5.80 -29.70
N GLU A 381 29.59 6.05 -30.37
CA GLU A 381 29.96 5.45 -31.68
C GLU A 381 31.30 4.71 -31.60
N ASP A 382 31.31 3.52 -31.01
CA ASP A 382 32.43 2.59 -31.12
C ASP A 382 32.37 1.80 -32.45
N ARG A 383 32.90 2.39 -33.53
CA ARG A 383 33.28 1.63 -34.75
C ARG A 383 34.28 2.34 -35.66
N GLN A 384 35.35 1.61 -35.98
CA GLN A 384 36.52 2.00 -36.78
C GLN A 384 37.45 2.98 -36.01
N THR A 385 38.77 2.77 -35.94
CA THR A 385 39.64 1.94 -36.80
C THR A 385 40.80 1.32 -36.03
N ASP A 386 41.30 0.17 -36.49
CA ASP A 386 42.66 -0.29 -36.19
C ASP A 386 43.73 0.75 -36.58
N ASN A 387 44.88 0.70 -35.91
CA ASN A 387 46.11 1.46 -36.20
C ASN A 387 46.00 3.00 -36.06
N GLU A 388 46.53 3.55 -34.96
CA GLU A 388 47.90 4.11 -34.95
C GLU A 388 48.29 4.68 -33.57
N LYS A 389 49.21 3.99 -32.86
CA LYS A 389 50.08 4.61 -31.83
C LYS A 389 51.32 3.79 -31.47
N THR A 390 52.06 3.37 -32.50
CA THR A 390 53.44 2.90 -32.35
C THR A 390 54.38 4.09 -32.13
N HIS A 391 55.42 3.93 -31.30
CA HIS A 391 56.44 4.95 -30.92
C HIS A 391 55.89 6.16 -30.12
N LEU A 392 56.45 6.56 -28.97
CA LEU A 392 57.83 6.45 -28.43
C LEU A 392 57.78 5.89 -26.97
N MET A 393 58.63 4.95 -26.50
CA MET A 393 60.07 5.06 -26.17
C MET A 393 60.42 6.27 -25.26
N LEU A 394 61.07 6.15 -24.08
CA LEU A 394 61.74 5.08 -23.31
C LEU A 394 61.41 5.29 -21.79
N SER A 395 61.64 4.40 -20.81
CA SER A 395 62.89 3.70 -20.46
C SER A 395 62.75 2.51 -19.46
N ILE A 396 63.85 1.77 -19.28
CA ILE A 396 64.09 0.52 -18.50
C ILE A 396 65.04 0.87 -17.33
N PRO A 397 64.95 0.32 -16.07
CA PRO A 397 65.24 -1.09 -15.69
C PRO A 397 64.44 -1.67 -14.48
N SER A 398 64.66 -2.89 -13.93
CA SER A 398 65.03 -4.26 -14.41
C SER A 398 65.04 -5.24 -13.21
N ASN A 399 64.97 -6.57 -13.45
CA ASN A 399 65.10 -7.70 -12.48
C ASN A 399 63.96 -7.81 -11.43
N VAL A 400 63.57 -8.96 -10.85
CA VAL A 400 63.92 -10.42 -10.88
C VAL A 400 62.54 -11.15 -10.98
N GLY A 401 62.27 -12.34 -11.54
CA GLY A 401 63.04 -13.55 -11.91
C GLY A 401 62.56 -14.77 -11.08
N LEU A 402 62.44 -15.96 -11.69
CA LEU A 402 62.13 -17.30 -11.10
C LEU A 402 60.64 -17.59 -10.73
N ASP A 403 60.06 -18.80 -10.93
CA ASP A 403 60.49 -20.00 -11.70
C ASP A 403 59.28 -20.92 -12.07
N ASP A 404 59.54 -22.05 -12.76
CA ASP A 404 58.63 -23.19 -13.09
C ASP A 404 57.99 -23.88 -11.84
N SER A 405 57.05 -24.85 -11.89
CA SER A 405 56.56 -25.83 -12.91
C SER A 405 55.09 -26.22 -12.58
N VAL A 406 54.20 -26.61 -13.51
CA VAL A 406 54.12 -27.81 -14.39
C VAL A 406 54.05 -29.15 -13.64
N GLU A 407 52.87 -29.77 -13.59
CA GLU A 407 52.66 -31.10 -14.23
C GLU A 407 51.17 -31.41 -14.50
N LEU A 408 50.91 -32.42 -15.33
CA LEU A 408 49.59 -32.72 -15.93
C LEU A 408 49.45 -34.22 -16.16
N TRP A 409 48.41 -34.84 -15.60
CA TRP A 409 48.09 -36.26 -15.84
C TRP A 409 46.60 -36.50 -16.06
N SER A 410 46.28 -37.17 -17.17
CA SER A 410 44.92 -37.53 -17.58
C SER A 410 44.58 -38.97 -17.18
N GLY A 411 43.31 -39.25 -16.89
CA GLY A 411 42.86 -40.62 -16.62
C GLY A 411 41.33 -40.76 -16.62
N GLY A 412 40.77 -41.26 -17.72
CA GLY A 412 39.34 -41.59 -17.81
C GLY A 412 39.05 -43.02 -17.35
N GLY A 413 37.91 -43.25 -16.71
CA GLY A 413 37.44 -44.57 -16.28
C GLY A 413 35.91 -44.66 -16.27
N ARG A 414 35.37 -45.69 -16.92
CA ARG A 414 33.92 -45.93 -17.08
C ARG A 414 33.65 -47.43 -16.93
N MET A 415 32.87 -47.83 -15.91
CA MET A 415 32.08 -49.07 -15.93
C MET A 415 31.11 -49.16 -14.75
N ASP A 416 30.04 -49.92 -14.96
CA ASP A 416 28.88 -50.07 -14.09
C ASP A 416 29.13 -51.01 -12.90
N ARG A 417 28.22 -50.98 -11.92
CA ARG A 417 27.58 -52.23 -11.44
C ARG A 417 26.20 -52.02 -10.82
N SER A 418 25.31 -52.95 -11.15
CA SER A 418 23.88 -52.92 -10.84
C SER A 418 23.52 -53.67 -9.55
N ALA A 419 22.41 -53.29 -8.92
CA ALA A 419 21.50 -54.25 -8.28
C ALA A 419 20.09 -53.63 -8.12
N THR A 420 19.08 -54.27 -8.71
CA THR A 420 17.65 -54.07 -8.41
C THR A 420 17.24 -54.85 -7.17
N TYR A 421 16.18 -54.45 -6.45
CA TYR A 421 15.09 -55.37 -6.06
C TYR A 421 13.82 -54.61 -5.60
N GLU A 422 12.74 -54.85 -6.35
CA GLU A 422 11.33 -55.02 -5.95
C GLU A 422 10.76 -54.28 -4.73
N LEU A 423 9.78 -53.40 -5.01
CA LEU A 423 8.72 -53.03 -4.07
C LEU A 423 7.60 -54.08 -4.06
N SER A 424 7.04 -54.38 -2.90
CA SER A 424 5.78 -55.13 -2.74
C SER A 424 4.98 -54.54 -1.57
N PRO A 425 3.64 -54.40 -1.69
CA PRO A 425 2.83 -53.62 -0.75
C PRO A 425 2.48 -54.38 0.54
N ALA A 426 2.33 -53.64 1.63
CA ALA A 426 1.77 -54.10 2.91
C ALA A 426 0.29 -53.68 3.05
N PRO A 427 -0.54 -54.39 3.86
CA PRO A 427 -1.93 -54.65 3.45
C PRO A 427 -3.01 -53.81 4.16
N THR A 428 -4.22 -53.91 3.60
CA THR A 428 -5.46 -53.28 4.06
C THR A 428 -6.12 -53.96 5.26
N ALA A 429 -7.01 -53.18 5.90
CA ALA A 429 -8.21 -53.58 6.65
C ALA A 429 -8.12 -53.73 8.18
N GLY A 430 -8.77 -52.79 8.87
CA GLY A 430 -9.23 -52.88 10.25
C GLY A 430 -10.39 -51.91 10.46
N LYS A 431 -11.62 -52.41 10.62
CA LYS A 431 -12.83 -51.59 10.80
C LYS A 431 -13.07 -51.25 12.28
N SER A 432 -13.60 -50.07 12.53
CA SER A 432 -14.53 -49.82 13.65
C SER A 432 -15.54 -48.74 13.25
N GLU A 433 -16.82 -49.02 13.44
CA GLU A 433 -17.94 -48.15 13.06
C GLU A 433 -18.28 -47.16 14.20
N GLY A 434 -18.87 -46.01 13.87
CA GLY A 434 -19.21 -44.95 14.82
C GLY A 434 -19.99 -43.82 14.17
N GLU A 435 -21.31 -43.98 14.08
CA GLU A 435 -22.21 -42.99 13.46
C GLU A 435 -22.42 -41.75 14.35
N GLY A 436 -22.56 -40.58 13.71
CA GLY A 436 -22.75 -39.30 14.39
C GLY A 436 -22.93 -38.16 13.40
N ALA A 437 -24.05 -38.18 12.67
CA ALA A 437 -24.34 -37.18 11.63
C ALA A 437 -24.85 -35.86 12.23
N ASP A 438 -24.42 -34.74 11.64
CA ASP A 438 -25.27 -33.56 11.52
C ASP A 438 -25.04 -32.90 10.15
N SER A 439 -26.05 -32.19 9.64
CA SER A 439 -26.15 -31.83 8.22
C SER A 439 -26.34 -30.32 8.04
N MET A 440 -25.35 -29.65 7.44
CA MET A 440 -25.51 -28.27 6.95
C MET A 440 -25.30 -28.18 5.44
N THR A 441 -26.20 -27.44 4.80
CA THR A 441 -26.33 -27.29 3.35
C THR A 441 -25.29 -26.33 2.79
N ARG A 442 -24.52 -26.79 1.78
CA ARG A 442 -23.76 -25.90 0.89
C ARG A 442 -24.68 -25.31 -0.17
N GLU A 443 -25.17 -24.09 0.05
CA GLU A 443 -25.61 -23.23 -1.06
C GLU A 443 -24.36 -22.60 -1.70
N LYS A 444 -23.96 -23.06 -2.89
CA LYS A 444 -23.01 -22.34 -3.74
C LYS A 444 -23.76 -21.19 -4.43
N SER A 445 -23.25 -19.97 -4.35
CA SER A 445 -23.62 -18.90 -5.29
C SER A 445 -22.94 -19.16 -6.63
N HIS A 446 -23.71 -19.29 -7.71
CA HIS A 446 -23.14 -19.26 -9.06
C HIS A 446 -22.71 -17.82 -9.39
N HIS A 447 -21.46 -17.66 -9.82
CA HIS A 447 -20.92 -16.39 -10.30
C HIS A 447 -20.98 -16.39 -11.84
N THR A 448 -21.52 -15.34 -12.46
CA THR A 448 -21.45 -15.24 -13.93
C THR A 448 -20.08 -14.70 -14.35
N LEU A 449 -19.60 -15.06 -15.55
CA LEU A 449 -18.32 -14.51 -16.04
C LEU A 449 -18.35 -12.98 -16.10
N ALA A 450 -19.51 -12.39 -16.42
CA ALA A 450 -19.71 -10.95 -16.41
C ALA A 450 -19.58 -10.33 -15.02
N ASP A 451 -19.81 -11.07 -13.93
CA ASP A 451 -19.55 -10.61 -12.55
C ASP A 451 -18.07 -10.71 -12.18
N LEU A 452 -17.39 -11.78 -12.58
CA LEU A 452 -15.93 -11.92 -12.41
C LEU A 452 -15.17 -10.81 -13.16
N LYS A 453 -15.53 -10.57 -14.42
CA LYS A 453 -15.02 -9.45 -15.23
C LYS A 453 -15.29 -8.09 -14.57
N ARG A 454 -16.52 -7.84 -14.08
CA ARG A 454 -16.87 -6.62 -13.33
C ARG A 454 -16.12 -6.46 -12.00
N GLN A 455 -15.73 -7.54 -11.33
CA GLN A 455 -14.97 -7.49 -10.08
C GLN A 455 -13.51 -7.08 -10.29
N ARG A 456 -12.96 -7.25 -11.50
CA ARG A 456 -11.57 -6.90 -11.84
C ARG A 456 -11.40 -5.66 -12.72
N ALA A 457 -12.47 -5.22 -13.40
CA ALA A 457 -12.55 -3.87 -13.97
C ALA A 457 -12.57 -2.74 -12.91
N ALA A 458 -12.28 -3.04 -11.63
CA ALA A 458 -12.14 -2.11 -10.53
C ALA A 458 -10.97 -2.54 -9.62
N PRO A 459 -10.06 -1.61 -9.21
CA PRO A 459 -9.06 -1.90 -8.18
C PRO A 459 -9.72 -2.30 -6.85
N SER A 460 -9.19 -3.32 -6.18
CA SER A 460 -9.93 -4.04 -5.15
C SER A 460 -10.21 -3.24 -3.87
N VAL A 461 -11.47 -3.24 -3.44
CA VAL A 461 -11.91 -2.86 -2.07
C VAL A 461 -13.01 -3.81 -1.62
N ALA A 462 -12.94 -4.26 -0.36
CA ALA A 462 -13.75 -5.38 0.15
C ALA A 462 -15.28 -5.17 0.06
N ALA A 463 -15.98 -6.21 -0.42
CA ALA A 463 -17.44 -6.27 -0.44
C ALA A 463 -18.04 -6.58 0.94
N VAL A 464 -19.15 -5.92 1.28
CA VAL A 464 -19.94 -6.19 2.49
C VAL A 464 -21.18 -7.01 2.13
N PHE A 465 -21.29 -8.22 2.67
CA PHE A 465 -22.45 -9.09 2.45
C PHE A 465 -23.70 -8.57 3.18
N PHE A 466 -24.85 -8.59 2.49
CA PHE A 466 -26.19 -8.51 3.07
C PHE A 466 -26.97 -9.76 2.70
N THR A 467 -27.66 -10.37 3.66
CA THR A 467 -28.48 -11.57 3.47
C THR A 467 -29.95 -11.23 3.24
N THR A 468 -30.63 -11.93 2.32
CA THR A 468 -32.09 -11.80 2.12
C THR A 468 -32.79 -13.13 1.81
N ALA A 469 -33.42 -13.71 2.83
CA ALA A 469 -34.47 -14.73 2.74
C ALA A 469 -35.27 -14.69 4.06
N SER A 470 -36.60 -14.85 4.12
CA SER A 470 -37.62 -15.01 3.07
C SER A 470 -39.00 -14.55 3.62
N GLY A 471 -40.01 -14.32 2.78
CA GLY A 471 -41.40 -14.11 3.22
C GLY A 471 -42.21 -13.09 2.40
N ASP A 472 -43.26 -13.55 1.73
CA ASP A 472 -44.06 -12.80 0.73
C ASP A 472 -45.56 -12.73 1.16
N PRO A 473 -46.45 -11.86 0.60
CA PRO A 473 -46.24 -10.42 0.30
C PRO A 473 -47.11 -9.30 0.97
N PRO A 474 -48.43 -9.43 1.30
CA PRO A 474 -49.39 -8.73 0.44
C PRO A 474 -50.40 -7.71 1.06
N LEU A 475 -50.94 -6.87 0.16
CA LEU A 475 -52.22 -6.11 0.15
C LEU A 475 -52.26 -4.60 0.54
N LEU A 476 -52.42 -3.76 -0.50
CA LEU A 476 -53.37 -2.63 -0.63
C LEU A 476 -53.18 -1.38 0.29
N LYS A 477 -53.53 -0.13 -0.11
CA LYS A 477 -54.56 0.35 -1.06
C LYS A 477 -54.23 1.78 -1.59
N LEU A 478 -54.93 2.21 -2.66
CA LEU A 478 -54.74 3.52 -3.34
C LEU A 478 -55.66 4.64 -2.81
N ARG A 479 -55.17 5.89 -2.68
CA ARG A 479 -55.62 7.12 -3.42
C ARG A 479 -55.13 8.45 -2.81
N ALA A 480 -55.26 9.52 -3.61
CA ALA A 480 -55.12 10.96 -3.32
C ALA A 480 -56.12 11.73 -4.24
N PRO A 481 -56.23 13.09 -4.25
CA PRO A 481 -55.72 14.16 -3.36
C PRO A 481 -56.84 15.15 -2.90
N GLU A 482 -56.48 16.35 -2.38
CA GLU A 482 -57.06 17.72 -2.62
C GLU A 482 -57.13 18.68 -1.40
N GLU A 483 -56.71 19.95 -1.62
CA GLU A 483 -57.21 21.27 -1.11
C GLU A 483 -57.45 21.55 0.41
N GLU A 484 -57.37 22.78 1.01
CA GLU A 484 -57.10 24.18 0.56
C GLU A 484 -56.71 25.14 1.74
N GLN A 485 -56.29 26.40 1.43
CA GLN A 485 -56.33 27.68 2.23
C GLN A 485 -55.69 27.81 3.65
N SER A 486 -54.78 28.77 3.97
CA SER A 486 -54.89 30.24 4.25
C SER A 486 -55.23 30.62 5.74
N SER A 487 -54.79 31.74 6.39
CA SER A 487 -53.88 32.87 6.06
C SER A 487 -53.44 33.75 7.27
N ASN A 488 -52.37 34.57 7.09
CA ASN A 488 -52.12 35.96 7.59
C ASN A 488 -51.74 36.39 9.05
N LYS A 489 -50.64 37.20 9.12
CA LYS A 489 -50.38 38.47 9.88
C LYS A 489 -49.88 38.54 11.35
N GLU A 490 -48.56 38.83 11.50
CA GLU A 490 -47.89 40.09 11.97
C GLU A 490 -48.61 41.15 12.86
N PRO A 491 -47.88 42.12 13.52
CA PRO A 491 -46.42 42.33 13.74
C PRO A 491 -46.09 42.57 15.27
N CYS A 492 -45.20 43.43 15.86
CA CYS A 492 -44.19 44.45 15.45
C CYS A 492 -43.23 44.90 16.62
N CYS A 493 -41.94 45.16 16.36
CA CYS A 493 -40.94 46.06 17.06
C CYS A 493 -40.72 46.03 18.62
N GLY A 494 -39.56 46.48 19.19
CA GLY A 494 -38.29 47.03 18.65
C GLY A 494 -37.32 47.58 19.75
N LEU A 495 -36.25 48.29 19.34
CA LEU A 495 -35.13 48.91 20.12
C LEU A 495 -34.06 47.97 20.74
N MET A 496 -32.80 48.40 21.01
CA MET A 496 -31.82 49.26 20.29
C MET A 496 -30.48 49.38 21.09
N GLY A 497 -29.31 49.37 20.41
CA GLY A 497 -28.15 50.21 20.81
C GLY A 497 -26.80 49.57 21.23
N LEU A 498 -25.75 49.87 20.43
CA LEU A 498 -24.34 50.21 20.82
C LEU A 498 -23.45 49.12 21.49
N LEU A 499 -22.16 48.87 21.16
CA LEU A 499 -21.17 49.25 20.11
C LEU A 499 -20.18 48.04 20.00
N ILE A 500 -19.69 47.54 18.85
CA ILE A 500 -18.71 48.12 17.89
C ILE A 500 -17.37 48.47 18.58
N PHE A 501 -16.16 47.97 18.22
CA PHE A 501 -15.63 47.14 17.10
C PHE A 501 -14.83 45.92 17.67
N ASN A 502 -14.12 45.01 16.97
CA ASN A 502 -13.67 44.77 15.57
C ASN A 502 -13.89 43.25 15.24
N ALA A 503 -13.88 42.66 14.04
CA ALA A 503 -13.22 42.85 12.72
C ALA A 503 -11.97 41.96 12.49
N GLY A 504 -12.19 40.72 12.01
CA GLY A 504 -11.12 39.77 11.66
C GLY A 504 -11.56 38.42 11.05
N LEU A 505 -12.85 38.23 10.72
CA LEU A 505 -13.38 36.93 10.27
C LEU A 505 -14.53 37.10 9.27
N LEU A 506 -14.23 37.29 7.97
CA LEU A 506 -15.27 37.34 6.91
C LEU A 506 -14.68 37.07 5.50
N SER A 507 -14.40 35.80 5.16
CA SER A 507 -14.25 35.35 3.76
C SER A 507 -14.41 33.83 3.61
N ARG A 508 -15.59 33.31 3.98
CA ARG A 508 -16.12 32.00 3.54
C ARG A 508 -17.63 32.17 3.30
N MET A 509 -18.20 31.27 2.49
CA MET A 509 -19.61 31.24 2.07
C MET A 509 -20.07 32.34 1.09
N SER A 510 -19.68 32.20 -0.18
CA SER A 510 -20.58 32.56 -1.30
C SER A 510 -20.22 31.78 -2.56
N GLN A 511 -21.01 30.74 -2.86
CA GLN A 511 -21.42 30.31 -4.20
C GLN A 511 -22.43 29.17 -4.07
N GLN A 512 -23.67 29.40 -4.51
CA GLN A 512 -24.66 28.34 -4.75
C GLN A 512 -24.60 27.91 -6.22
N ALA A 513 -25.16 26.73 -6.51
CA ALA A 513 -25.06 26.06 -7.80
C ALA A 513 -25.71 26.84 -8.96
N VAL A 514 -25.18 26.59 -10.15
CA VAL A 514 -25.79 26.94 -11.45
C VAL A 514 -25.78 25.66 -12.30
N ASN A 515 -26.84 25.41 -13.07
CA ASN A 515 -27.02 24.28 -14.01
C ASN A 515 -27.20 22.85 -13.42
N GLY A 516 -27.47 22.70 -12.13
CA GLY A 516 -28.29 21.57 -11.60
C GLY A 516 -27.70 20.15 -11.57
N VAL A 517 -26.58 19.87 -12.24
CA VAL A 517 -25.83 18.61 -12.07
C VAL A 517 -24.84 18.77 -10.92
N SER A 518 -24.80 17.80 -10.00
CA SER A 518 -24.02 17.89 -8.77
C SER A 518 -22.61 17.33 -8.95
N CYS A 519 -21.60 18.21 -8.92
CA CYS A 519 -20.20 17.79 -8.94
C CYS A 519 -19.88 16.92 -7.71
N ARG A 520 -19.59 15.63 -7.91
CA ARG A 520 -19.01 14.79 -6.85
C ARG A 520 -17.59 15.30 -6.55
N GLY A 521 -17.42 15.97 -5.41
CA GLY A 521 -16.10 16.33 -4.89
C GLY A 521 -15.25 15.11 -4.57
N LYS A 522 -13.93 15.29 -4.44
CA LYS A 522 -12.98 14.20 -4.15
C LYS A 522 -13.44 13.36 -2.95
N VAL A 523 -13.61 12.05 -3.16
CA VAL A 523 -14.09 11.09 -2.15
C VAL A 523 -13.24 11.14 -0.88
N LEU A 524 -11.91 11.25 -1.03
CA LEU A 524 -10.98 11.55 0.05
C LEU A 524 -10.16 12.81 -0.26
N ASN A 525 -10.04 13.71 0.72
CA ASN A 525 -9.33 14.97 0.64
C ASN A 525 -8.97 15.49 2.05
N VAL A 526 -8.18 16.57 2.15
CA VAL A 526 -7.70 17.10 3.45
C VAL A 526 -8.85 17.62 4.34
N GLU A 527 -10.01 18.00 3.80
CA GLU A 527 -11.17 18.39 4.63
C GLU A 527 -11.90 17.15 5.20
N ASN A 528 -12.04 16.04 4.47
CA ASN A 528 -12.82 14.87 4.90
C ASN A 528 -12.02 13.60 5.31
N MET A 529 -10.71 13.53 5.11
CA MET A 529 -9.87 12.43 5.63
C MET A 529 -9.91 12.35 7.16
N ASN A 530 -9.52 11.21 7.74
CA ASN A 530 -9.54 10.98 9.18
C ASN A 530 -8.89 12.16 9.95
N PRO A 531 -9.64 12.92 10.77
CA PRO A 531 -9.14 14.10 11.45
C PRO A 531 -8.07 13.80 12.50
N ASN A 532 -7.89 12.53 12.90
CA ASN A 532 -6.79 12.11 13.75
C ASN A 532 -5.46 12.09 12.99
N VAL A 533 -5.44 11.47 11.81
CA VAL A 533 -4.26 11.39 10.93
C VAL A 533 -3.74 12.79 10.56
N LYS A 534 -4.65 13.77 10.37
CA LYS A 534 -4.28 15.18 10.14
C LYS A 534 -3.47 15.84 11.26
N ARG A 535 -3.49 15.28 12.47
CA ARG A 535 -2.77 15.78 13.67
C ARG A 535 -1.51 14.96 13.98
N VAL A 536 -1.18 13.96 13.16
CA VAL A 536 0.00 13.10 13.38
C VAL A 536 1.25 13.82 12.89
N GLU A 537 2.09 14.26 13.81
CA GLU A 537 3.39 14.86 13.51
C GLU A 537 4.54 13.93 13.96
N TYR A 538 5.54 13.72 13.10
CA TYR A 538 6.68 12.84 13.39
C TYR A 538 8.02 13.47 12.98
N ALA A 539 8.49 14.40 13.79
CA ALA A 539 9.62 15.29 13.47
C ALA A 539 10.95 14.57 13.13
N VAL A 540 11.14 13.31 13.55
CA VAL A 540 12.34 12.50 13.24
C VAL A 540 12.48 12.22 11.73
N ARG A 541 11.41 12.40 10.93
CA ARG A 541 11.43 12.41 9.46
C ARG A 541 10.86 13.70 8.85
N GLY A 542 10.94 14.81 9.59
CA GLY A 542 10.40 16.13 9.20
C GLY A 542 11.23 16.90 8.16
N PRO A 543 10.94 18.21 7.95
CA PRO A 543 11.47 19.01 6.85
C PRO A 543 13.00 19.05 6.72
N ILE A 544 13.76 19.01 7.83
CA ILE A 544 15.23 18.96 7.79
C ILE A 544 15.71 17.68 7.09
N VAL A 545 15.03 16.55 7.28
CA VAL A 545 15.39 15.28 6.65
C VAL A 545 15.06 15.30 5.16
N GLN A 546 13.95 15.94 4.77
CA GLN A 546 13.61 16.17 3.36
C GLN A 546 14.67 17.06 2.67
N ARG A 547 15.07 18.16 3.33
CA ARG A 547 16.13 19.04 2.83
C ARG A 547 17.49 18.35 2.77
N ALA A 548 17.81 17.49 3.74
CA ALA A 548 19.02 16.69 3.75
C ALA A 548 19.09 15.75 2.52
N VAL A 549 18.00 15.05 2.20
CA VAL A 549 17.90 14.20 1.00
C VAL A 549 17.99 15.02 -0.29
N GLN A 550 17.45 16.25 -0.32
CA GLN A 550 17.62 17.15 -1.45
C GLN A 550 19.08 17.58 -1.63
N ILE A 551 19.79 17.89 -0.55
CA ILE A 551 21.22 18.24 -0.59
C ILE A 551 22.08 17.03 -1.01
N GLU A 552 21.70 15.80 -0.62
CA GLU A 552 22.32 14.56 -1.13
C GLU A 552 22.04 14.29 -2.62
N LYS A 553 20.98 14.87 -3.19
CA LYS A 553 20.75 14.89 -4.65
C LYS A 553 21.62 15.97 -5.31
N GLU A 554 21.57 17.21 -4.80
CA GLU A 554 22.40 18.34 -5.27
C GLU A 554 23.91 17.97 -5.32
N LEU A 555 24.44 17.31 -4.27
CA LEU A 555 25.84 16.86 -4.22
C LEU A 555 26.18 15.81 -5.29
N ARG A 556 25.27 14.89 -5.61
CA ARG A 556 25.45 13.89 -6.69
C ARG A 556 25.37 14.53 -8.08
N GLU A 557 24.58 15.59 -8.22
CA GLU A 557 24.49 16.44 -9.41
C GLU A 557 25.68 17.43 -9.53
N GLY A 558 26.71 17.31 -8.68
CA GLY A 558 27.92 18.13 -8.74
C GLY A 558 27.76 19.57 -8.21
N VAL A 559 26.64 19.90 -7.56
CA VAL A 559 26.40 21.23 -6.98
C VAL A 559 27.39 21.48 -5.84
N LYS A 560 28.22 22.51 -5.99
CA LYS A 560 29.26 22.86 -5.02
C LYS A 560 28.64 23.39 -3.72
N LYS A 561 28.99 22.76 -2.60
CA LYS A 561 28.64 23.13 -1.22
C LYS A 561 29.91 23.35 -0.38
N PRO A 562 29.82 23.92 0.84
CA PRO A 562 30.95 23.99 1.78
C PRO A 562 31.40 22.64 2.36
N PHE A 563 30.77 21.54 1.95
CA PHE A 563 30.96 20.18 2.44
C PHE A 563 30.71 19.17 1.30
N THR A 564 31.25 17.96 1.42
CA THR A 564 31.20 16.92 0.37
C THR A 564 30.17 15.82 0.63
N GLU A 565 29.62 15.73 1.84
CA GLU A 565 28.61 14.74 2.23
C GLU A 565 27.62 15.35 3.24
N VAL A 566 26.43 14.75 3.36
CA VAL A 566 25.47 15.08 4.43
C VAL A 566 25.60 14.06 5.56
N ILE A 567 25.97 14.52 6.76
CA ILE A 567 26.15 13.65 7.92
C ILE A 567 24.84 13.52 8.69
N LYS A 568 24.18 12.36 8.53
CA LYS A 568 22.88 12.00 9.13
C LYS A 568 22.95 11.65 10.62
N ALA A 569 23.38 12.60 11.44
CA ALA A 569 23.41 12.48 12.91
C ALA A 569 22.00 12.60 13.57
N ASN A 570 20.93 12.52 12.78
CA ASN A 570 19.53 12.66 13.19
C ASN A 570 18.86 11.34 13.61
N ILE A 571 19.33 10.19 13.10
CA ILE A 571 18.68 8.87 13.26
C ILE A 571 19.50 7.92 14.16
N GLY A 572 18.80 7.14 14.99
CA GLY A 572 19.43 6.10 15.81
C GLY A 572 19.39 4.73 15.13
N ASP A 573 20.09 4.62 14.00
CA ASP A 573 20.32 3.38 13.24
C ASP A 573 21.81 3.06 13.26
N ALA A 574 22.18 1.96 13.90
CA ALA A 574 23.58 1.66 14.20
C ALA A 574 24.38 1.27 12.95
N HIS A 575 23.78 0.46 12.08
CA HIS A 575 24.45 -0.07 10.89
C HIS A 575 24.55 0.98 9.78
N ALA A 576 23.55 1.84 9.62
CA ALA A 576 23.65 3.02 8.75
C ALA A 576 24.74 4.02 9.20
N MET A 577 25.15 3.97 10.47
CA MET A 577 26.23 4.78 11.04
C MET A 577 27.58 4.03 11.15
N GLY A 578 27.69 2.82 10.58
CA GLY A 578 28.95 2.08 10.50
C GLY A 578 29.31 1.21 11.71
N GLN A 579 28.39 0.98 12.65
CA GLN A 579 28.53 -0.14 13.59
C GLN A 579 28.54 -1.45 12.78
N ARG A 580 29.42 -2.40 13.14
CA ARG A 580 29.43 -3.74 12.55
C ARG A 580 28.37 -4.61 13.22
N PRO A 581 27.65 -5.47 12.47
CA PRO A 581 26.75 -6.44 13.06
C PRO A 581 27.54 -7.47 13.88
N ILE A 582 26.91 -8.01 14.92
CA ILE A 582 27.48 -9.09 15.74
C ILE A 582 27.52 -10.39 14.94
N THR A 583 28.68 -11.03 14.89
CA THR A 583 28.94 -12.18 13.99
C THR A 583 28.01 -13.35 14.28
N PHE A 584 27.78 -13.67 15.56
CA PHE A 584 26.92 -14.79 15.96
C PHE A 584 25.47 -14.62 15.49
N PHE A 585 24.91 -13.41 15.56
CA PHE A 585 23.54 -13.16 15.09
C PHE A 585 23.42 -13.36 13.59
N ARG A 586 24.41 -12.92 12.81
CA ARG A 586 24.44 -13.12 11.35
C ARG A 586 24.69 -14.58 10.95
N GLN A 587 25.49 -15.32 11.71
CA GLN A 587 25.68 -16.75 11.50
C GLN A 587 24.38 -17.54 11.68
N VAL A 588 23.68 -17.37 12.81
CA VAL A 588 22.43 -18.09 13.06
C VAL A 588 21.33 -17.67 12.08
N LEU A 589 21.18 -16.37 11.79
CA LEU A 589 20.18 -15.93 10.81
C LEU A 589 20.47 -16.45 9.40
N ALA A 590 21.73 -16.54 8.96
CA ALA A 590 22.08 -17.15 7.68
C ALA A 590 21.72 -18.66 7.65
N LEU A 591 22.01 -19.39 8.73
CA LEU A 591 21.64 -20.81 8.88
C LEU A 591 20.12 -21.01 8.90
N CYS A 592 19.35 -20.11 9.50
CA CYS A 592 17.88 -20.18 9.48
C CYS A 592 17.29 -19.81 8.11
N SER A 593 17.91 -18.88 7.36
CA SER A 593 17.45 -18.47 6.03
C SER A 593 17.84 -19.46 4.93
N TYR A 594 18.91 -20.24 5.10
CA TYR A 594 19.33 -21.28 4.17
C TYR A 594 19.82 -22.52 4.95
N PRO A 595 18.89 -23.43 5.35
CA PRO A 595 19.19 -24.55 6.24
C PRO A 595 20.29 -25.51 5.77
N ASP A 596 20.56 -25.64 4.47
CA ASP A 596 21.63 -26.50 3.94
C ASP A 596 23.02 -26.12 4.46
N LEU A 597 23.20 -24.87 4.90
CA LEU A 597 24.43 -24.40 5.57
C LEU A 597 24.66 -25.05 6.95
N LEU A 598 23.68 -25.78 7.51
CA LEU A 598 23.84 -26.59 8.72
C LEU A 598 24.90 -27.68 8.56
N GLU A 599 25.21 -28.11 7.33
CA GLU A 599 26.28 -29.07 7.05
C GLU A 599 27.63 -28.39 6.75
N ASP A 600 27.66 -27.09 6.44
CA ASP A 600 28.91 -26.35 6.14
C ASP A 600 29.80 -26.23 7.39
N ASN A 601 31.06 -26.65 7.28
CA ASN A 601 32.02 -26.69 8.38
C ASN A 601 32.57 -25.30 8.82
N LYS A 602 32.19 -24.22 8.13
CA LYS A 602 32.57 -22.83 8.47
C LYS A 602 31.75 -22.25 9.63
N PHE A 603 30.58 -22.82 9.95
CA PHE A 603 29.70 -22.34 11.01
C PHE A 603 29.95 -23.08 12.34
N PRO A 604 30.04 -22.36 13.49
CA PRO A 604 30.28 -22.99 14.78
C PRO A 604 29.04 -23.74 15.26
N GLU A 605 29.26 -24.84 16.00
CA GLU A 605 28.19 -25.79 16.33
C GLU A 605 27.15 -25.22 17.30
N ASP A 606 27.48 -24.21 18.11
CA ASP A 606 26.49 -23.50 18.93
C ASP A 606 25.54 -22.64 18.08
N ALA A 607 26.03 -22.00 17.01
CA ALA A 607 25.20 -21.30 16.04
C ALA A 607 24.29 -22.29 15.27
N LYS A 608 24.84 -23.43 14.83
CA LYS A 608 24.04 -24.51 14.22
C LYS A 608 22.96 -25.04 15.17
N LYS A 609 23.31 -25.27 16.44
CA LYS A 609 22.37 -25.70 17.49
C LYS A 609 21.27 -24.67 17.77
N ARG A 610 21.55 -23.36 17.74
CA ARG A 610 20.50 -22.31 17.79
C ARG A 610 19.62 -22.36 16.54
N ALA A 611 20.21 -22.47 15.35
CA ALA A 611 19.47 -22.48 14.09
C ALA A 611 18.51 -23.67 13.99
N ARG A 612 18.99 -24.91 14.21
CA ARG A 612 18.13 -26.12 14.26
C ARG A 612 16.96 -25.94 15.22
N ARG A 613 17.23 -25.52 16.46
CA ARG A 613 16.22 -25.26 17.50
C ARG A 613 15.14 -24.25 17.08
N ILE A 614 15.51 -23.21 16.32
CA ILE A 614 14.57 -22.20 15.82
C ILE A 614 13.72 -22.79 14.69
N LEU A 615 14.35 -23.50 13.75
CA LEU A 615 13.66 -24.18 12.63
C LEU A 615 12.70 -25.26 13.15
N ASP A 616 13.11 -26.09 14.11
CA ASP A 616 12.30 -27.12 14.79
C ASP A 616 11.06 -26.56 15.51
N ALA A 617 11.04 -25.26 15.79
CA ALA A 617 9.91 -24.55 16.39
C ALA A 617 9.05 -23.78 15.37
N CYS A 618 9.36 -23.89 14.07
CA CYS A 618 8.62 -23.29 12.97
C CYS A 618 7.85 -24.35 12.17
N GLY A 619 6.74 -23.95 11.52
CA GLY A 619 6.02 -24.81 10.60
C GLY A 619 6.92 -25.24 9.42
N GLY A 620 6.90 -26.53 9.07
CA GLY A 620 7.68 -27.07 7.95
C GLY A 620 9.21 -26.90 8.09
N HIS A 621 9.72 -26.70 9.31
CA HIS A 621 11.13 -26.34 9.57
C HIS A 621 11.62 -25.09 8.83
N SER A 622 10.74 -24.12 8.54
CA SER A 622 11.06 -22.92 7.76
C SER A 622 10.68 -21.61 8.47
N ILE A 623 11.61 -20.64 8.47
CA ILE A 623 11.32 -19.27 8.96
C ILE A 623 10.43 -18.44 8.01
N GLY A 624 9.98 -19.03 6.89
CA GLY A 624 8.93 -18.46 6.05
C GLY A 624 7.51 -18.73 6.56
N ALA A 625 7.32 -19.76 7.40
CA ALA A 625 6.00 -20.13 7.92
C ALA A 625 5.50 -19.16 9.01
N TYR A 626 4.18 -18.99 9.10
CA TYR A 626 3.58 -18.26 10.22
C TYR A 626 3.84 -18.95 11.57
N SER A 627 4.12 -18.15 12.61
CA SER A 627 4.11 -18.62 13.99
C SER A 627 2.73 -18.43 14.63
N ALA A 628 2.54 -18.94 15.86
CA ALA A 628 1.47 -18.46 16.72
C ALA A 628 1.50 -16.93 16.87
N SER A 629 0.35 -16.28 17.04
CA SER A 629 0.23 -14.81 17.02
C SER A 629 0.91 -14.06 18.16
N GLN A 630 1.16 -14.74 19.29
CA GLN A 630 1.99 -14.19 20.38
C GLN A 630 3.50 -14.34 20.11
N GLY A 631 3.88 -15.03 19.03
CA GLY A 631 5.24 -15.45 18.70
C GLY A 631 5.54 -16.91 19.04
N ILE A 632 6.62 -17.43 18.46
CA ILE A 632 7.13 -18.79 18.65
C ILE A 632 7.32 -19.08 20.14
N GLU A 633 6.77 -20.21 20.61
CA GLU A 633 6.71 -20.52 22.04
C GLU A 633 8.11 -20.66 22.66
N CYS A 634 9.03 -21.38 22.03
CA CYS A 634 10.37 -21.59 22.59
C CYS A 634 11.13 -20.27 22.80
N ILE A 635 10.85 -19.26 21.96
CA ILE A 635 11.41 -17.90 22.03
C ILE A 635 10.69 -17.09 23.13
N ARG A 636 9.36 -17.17 23.26
CA ARG A 636 8.64 -16.58 24.41
C ARG A 636 9.16 -17.12 25.74
N GLN A 637 9.47 -18.42 25.79
CA GLN A 637 10.07 -19.04 26.96
C GLN A 637 11.49 -18.53 27.25
N ASP A 638 12.32 -18.24 26.24
CA ASP A 638 13.65 -17.65 26.46
C ASP A 638 13.62 -16.17 26.82
N VAL A 639 12.66 -15.41 26.30
CA VAL A 639 12.38 -14.05 26.79
C VAL A 639 12.03 -14.08 28.28
N ALA A 640 11.15 -15.00 28.71
CA ALA A 640 10.81 -15.17 30.12
C ALA A 640 12.04 -15.57 30.98
N ARG A 641 12.84 -16.55 30.54
CA ARG A 641 14.10 -16.95 31.21
C ARG A 641 15.12 -15.81 31.27
N TYR A 642 15.23 -14.99 30.24
CA TYR A 642 16.10 -13.81 30.21
C TYR A 642 15.65 -12.76 31.21
N ILE A 643 14.36 -12.44 31.24
CA ILE A 643 13.76 -11.49 32.19
C ILE A 643 14.01 -11.97 33.63
N GLU A 644 13.82 -13.27 33.91
CA GLU A 644 14.10 -13.86 35.22
C GLU A 644 15.58 -13.75 35.61
N ARG A 645 16.51 -14.07 34.70
CA ARG A 645 17.97 -13.88 34.91
C ARG A 645 18.32 -12.41 35.16
N ARG A 646 17.83 -11.50 34.31
CA ARG A 646 18.05 -10.05 34.36
C ARG A 646 17.53 -9.44 35.66
N ASP A 647 16.34 -9.84 36.09
CA ASP A 647 15.68 -9.29 37.27
C ASP A 647 16.17 -9.94 38.58
N GLY A 648 17.04 -10.96 38.51
CA GLY A 648 17.71 -11.57 39.65
C GLY A 648 16.92 -12.71 40.31
N GLY A 649 16.28 -13.57 39.51
CA GLY A 649 15.46 -14.69 39.98
C GLY A 649 14.00 -14.32 40.26
N ILE A 650 13.52 -13.20 39.72
CA ILE A 650 12.10 -12.81 39.79
C ILE A 650 11.40 -13.40 38.56
N PRO A 651 10.52 -14.41 38.71
CA PRO A 651 9.97 -15.16 37.58
C PRO A 651 9.28 -14.27 36.53
N SER A 652 9.19 -14.80 35.31
CA SER A 652 8.39 -14.28 34.22
C SER A 652 7.58 -15.42 33.60
N ASN A 653 6.37 -15.15 33.13
CA ASN A 653 5.51 -16.16 32.51
C ASN A 653 5.57 -16.01 30.97
N PRO A 654 5.94 -17.05 30.21
CA PRO A 654 5.93 -17.03 28.74
C PRO A 654 4.59 -16.58 28.13
N ASP A 655 3.46 -16.80 28.81
CA ASP A 655 2.12 -16.38 28.36
C ASP A 655 1.80 -14.92 28.65
N ASN A 656 2.67 -14.21 29.36
CA ASN A 656 2.66 -12.74 29.47
C ASN A 656 3.53 -12.08 28.40
N ILE A 657 4.30 -12.85 27.63
CA ILE A 657 5.19 -12.36 26.57
C ILE A 657 4.45 -12.36 25.24
N TYR A 658 4.44 -11.20 24.58
CA TYR A 658 3.97 -11.04 23.20
C TYR A 658 5.15 -10.53 22.36
N LEU A 659 5.57 -11.31 21.37
CA LEU A 659 6.54 -10.87 20.37
C LEU A 659 5.88 -9.87 19.41
N SER A 660 6.66 -8.97 18.82
CA SER A 660 6.15 -7.80 18.08
C SER A 660 7.10 -7.33 16.99
N THR A 661 6.61 -6.50 16.06
CA THR A 661 7.37 -5.96 14.91
C THR A 661 8.29 -4.79 15.32
N GLY A 662 9.07 -5.03 16.38
CA GLY A 662 9.80 -4.06 17.18
C GLY A 662 8.89 -3.39 18.21
N ALA A 663 9.48 -2.89 19.30
CA ALA A 663 8.74 -2.27 20.41
C ALA A 663 7.71 -1.20 19.99
N SER A 664 7.93 -0.52 18.86
CA SER A 664 6.98 0.45 18.30
C SER A 664 5.59 -0.14 18.03
N ASP A 665 5.54 -1.39 17.56
CA ASP A 665 4.30 -2.11 17.26
C ASP A 665 3.57 -2.52 18.55
N ALA A 666 4.32 -3.01 19.55
CA ALA A 666 3.81 -3.33 20.88
C ALA A 666 3.25 -2.09 21.61
N ILE A 667 3.99 -0.97 21.59
CA ILE A 667 3.55 0.32 22.19
C ILE A 667 2.23 0.78 21.57
N VAL A 668 2.12 0.78 20.24
CA VAL A 668 0.87 1.17 19.54
C VAL A 668 -0.27 0.18 19.84
N THR A 669 0.03 -1.12 19.96
CA THR A 669 -0.97 -2.15 20.31
C THR A 669 -1.57 -1.93 21.69
N ILE A 670 -0.73 -1.65 22.71
CA ILE A 670 -1.18 -1.39 24.08
C ILE A 670 -1.93 -0.05 24.17
N LEU A 671 -1.46 1.01 23.49
CA LEU A 671 -2.21 2.28 23.42
C LEU A 671 -3.58 2.08 22.76
N LYS A 672 -3.66 1.32 21.66
CA LYS A 672 -4.92 1.02 20.96
C LYS A 672 -5.92 0.24 21.82
N LEU A 673 -5.44 -0.59 22.74
CA LEU A 673 -6.27 -1.32 23.72
C LEU A 673 -6.78 -0.41 24.85
N LEU A 674 -5.98 0.58 25.26
CA LEU A 674 -6.27 1.44 26.42
C LEU A 674 -7.10 2.69 26.07
N VAL A 675 -7.02 3.20 24.83
CA VAL A 675 -7.66 4.48 24.44
C VAL A 675 -9.16 4.32 24.16
N CYS A 676 -9.99 4.81 25.08
CA CYS A 676 -11.45 4.86 24.98
C CYS A 676 -12.03 6.19 25.52
N GLY A 677 -13.37 6.29 25.54
CA GLY A 677 -14.13 7.44 26.06
C GLY A 677 -14.21 8.63 25.09
N GLU A 678 -14.93 9.69 25.48
CA GLU A 678 -15.07 10.93 24.70
C GLU A 678 -15.13 12.16 25.62
N GLY A 679 -14.84 13.34 25.09
CA GLY A 679 -14.82 14.59 25.87
C GLY A 679 -13.94 14.48 27.12
N ARG A 680 -14.51 14.77 28.30
CA ARG A 680 -13.82 14.65 29.59
C ARG A 680 -13.50 13.21 30.00
N ASP A 681 -14.22 12.22 29.50
CA ASP A 681 -13.90 10.80 29.73
C ASP A 681 -12.91 10.24 28.70
N ARG A 682 -12.47 11.03 27.72
CA ARG A 682 -11.45 10.60 26.76
C ARG A 682 -10.16 10.23 27.49
N THR A 683 -9.60 9.09 27.13
CA THR A 683 -8.37 8.57 27.73
C THR A 683 -7.21 9.54 27.53
N GLY A 684 -6.66 9.99 28.65
CA GLY A 684 -5.44 10.78 28.74
C GLY A 684 -4.23 9.89 29.04
N VAL A 685 -3.13 10.15 28.32
CA VAL A 685 -1.88 9.39 28.42
C VAL A 685 -0.73 10.34 28.77
N MET A 686 -0.07 10.06 29.89
CA MET A 686 1.05 10.85 30.38
C MET A 686 2.35 10.45 29.69
N ILE A 687 3.01 11.41 29.04
CA ILE A 687 4.29 11.21 28.34
C ILE A 687 5.29 12.32 28.68
N SER A 688 6.57 11.97 28.69
CA SER A 688 7.65 12.92 29.03
C SER A 688 7.79 14.02 28.00
N ILE A 689 8.15 15.22 28.44
CA ILE A 689 8.74 16.28 27.63
C ILE A 689 10.18 16.51 28.14
N PRO A 690 11.22 16.31 27.32
CA PRO A 690 11.17 15.84 25.92
C PRO A 690 10.62 14.41 25.73
N GLN A 691 9.94 14.18 24.61
CA GLN A 691 9.24 12.92 24.27
C GLN A 691 10.00 12.12 23.20
N TYR A 692 9.81 10.81 23.12
CA TYR A 692 10.06 10.08 21.86
C TYR A 692 8.83 10.24 20.93
N PRO A 693 8.94 10.85 19.74
CA PRO A 693 7.75 11.26 18.95
C PRO A 693 6.86 10.13 18.41
N LEU A 694 7.21 8.87 18.64
CA LEU A 694 6.27 7.75 18.42
C LEU A 694 5.03 7.91 19.30
N TYR A 695 5.19 8.35 20.55
CA TYR A 695 4.10 8.46 21.51
C TYR A 695 3.08 9.52 21.08
N SER A 696 3.51 10.77 20.88
CA SER A 696 2.62 11.85 20.42
C SER A 696 1.95 11.53 19.09
N ALA A 697 2.66 10.94 18.13
CA ALA A 697 2.10 10.46 16.87
C ALA A 697 1.00 9.40 17.07
N ALA A 698 1.25 8.38 17.90
CA ALA A 698 0.26 7.33 18.20
C ALA A 698 -0.95 7.86 18.99
N LEU A 699 -0.75 8.80 19.92
CA LEU A 699 -1.84 9.45 20.64
C LEU A 699 -2.68 10.32 19.71
N ALA A 700 -2.07 11.03 18.75
CA ALA A 700 -2.78 11.82 17.77
C ALA A 700 -3.68 10.96 16.86
N ASP A 701 -3.15 9.84 16.34
CA ASP A 701 -3.85 8.86 15.48
C ASP A 701 -4.99 8.14 16.21
N LEU A 702 -4.74 7.66 17.43
CA LEU A 702 -5.77 7.08 18.30
C LEU A 702 -6.73 8.15 18.87
N GLY A 703 -6.47 9.44 18.65
CA GLY A 703 -7.27 10.54 19.18
C GLY A 703 -7.32 10.59 20.71
N ALA A 704 -6.27 10.12 21.38
CA ALA A 704 -6.10 10.22 22.82
C ALA A 704 -5.72 11.66 23.22
N VAL A 705 -5.84 11.98 24.51
CA VAL A 705 -5.35 13.25 25.04
C VAL A 705 -3.91 13.07 25.53
N GLN A 706 -2.98 13.82 24.94
CA GLN A 706 -1.61 13.90 25.44
C GLN A 706 -1.58 14.70 26.74
N ILE A 707 -0.99 14.12 27.79
CA ILE A 707 -0.70 14.79 29.06
C ILE A 707 0.82 14.94 29.15
N SER A 708 1.32 16.14 28.89
CA SER A 708 2.74 16.45 28.94
C SER A 708 3.20 16.65 30.39
N TYR A 709 4.20 15.88 30.83
CA TYR A 709 4.94 16.14 32.07
C TYR A 709 6.41 16.46 31.75
N TYR A 710 7.01 17.42 32.44
CA TYR A 710 8.39 17.82 32.13
C TYR A 710 9.43 16.98 32.88
N LEU A 711 10.42 16.46 32.15
CA LEU A 711 11.66 15.95 32.75
C LEU A 711 12.48 17.13 33.30
N ASP A 712 13.23 16.90 34.38
CA ASP A 712 13.95 17.99 35.03
C ASP A 712 15.39 18.13 34.54
N GLU A 713 15.62 19.06 33.60
CA GLU A 713 16.91 19.31 32.97
C GLU A 713 18.05 19.48 33.99
N ASP A 714 17.86 20.33 35.01
CA ASP A 714 18.91 20.63 35.98
C ASP A 714 19.17 19.48 36.96
N SER A 715 18.26 18.50 37.04
CA SER A 715 18.42 17.23 37.76
C SER A 715 18.71 16.07 36.81
N CYS A 716 19.52 16.30 35.76
CA CYS A 716 19.95 15.31 34.76
C CYS A 716 18.81 14.57 34.04
N TRP A 717 17.71 15.29 33.74
CA TRP A 717 16.49 14.75 33.13
C TRP A 717 15.77 13.67 33.97
N SER A 718 15.94 13.68 35.30
CA SER A 718 15.20 12.78 36.20
C SER A 718 13.68 13.03 36.19
N LEU A 719 12.91 11.99 36.55
CA LEU A 719 11.45 12.12 36.76
C LEU A 719 11.18 12.71 38.14
N ASN A 720 10.22 13.64 38.21
CA ASN A 720 9.77 14.27 39.46
C ASN A 720 8.28 13.99 39.70
N VAL A 721 7.95 13.27 40.77
CA VAL A 721 6.55 12.90 41.09
C VAL A 721 5.67 14.13 41.38
N THR A 722 6.25 15.24 41.81
CA THR A 722 5.52 16.52 41.98
C THR A 722 5.04 17.05 40.62
N GLU A 723 5.86 16.93 39.59
CA GLU A 723 5.54 17.35 38.22
C GLU A 723 4.55 16.38 37.55
N LEU A 724 4.71 15.07 37.77
CA LEU A 724 3.70 14.08 37.36
C LEU A 724 2.33 14.40 37.95
N ARG A 725 2.26 14.70 39.25
CA ARG A 725 1.01 15.04 39.93
C ARG A 725 0.45 16.39 39.50
N ARG A 726 1.30 17.38 39.17
CA ARG A 726 0.87 18.66 38.57
C ARG A 726 0.17 18.41 37.23
N ALA A 727 0.85 17.74 36.30
CA ALA A 727 0.32 17.45 34.96
C ALA A 727 -0.98 16.62 35.01
N LEU A 728 -1.04 15.63 35.90
CA LEU A 728 -2.22 14.78 36.08
C LEU A 728 -3.42 15.54 36.69
N ASN A 729 -3.21 16.44 37.65
CA ASN A 729 -4.30 17.23 38.25
C ASN A 729 -4.80 18.36 37.34
N GLU A 730 -3.96 18.87 36.44
CA GLU A 730 -4.37 19.72 35.32
C GLU A 730 -5.24 18.91 34.33
N ALA A 731 -4.74 17.76 33.89
CA ALA A 731 -5.40 16.90 32.91
C ALA A 731 -6.79 16.39 33.33
N LYS A 732 -6.99 16.08 34.63
CA LYS A 732 -8.29 15.66 35.21
C LYS A 732 -9.45 16.65 34.95
N GLN A 733 -9.18 17.88 34.54
CA GLN A 733 -10.21 18.90 34.24
C GLN A 733 -10.83 18.74 32.84
N HIS A 734 -10.12 18.10 31.92
CA HIS A 734 -10.48 18.03 30.50
C HIS A 734 -10.33 16.64 29.85
N CYS A 735 -9.75 15.67 30.55
CA CYS A 735 -9.66 14.27 30.12
C CYS A 735 -9.61 13.33 31.33
N LYS A 736 -9.56 12.02 31.08
CA LYS A 736 -9.42 10.98 32.09
C LYS A 736 -8.03 10.34 31.99
N PRO A 737 -7.05 10.75 32.82
CA PRO A 737 -5.74 10.08 32.85
C PRO A 737 -5.93 8.59 33.17
N ARG A 738 -5.28 7.71 32.39
CA ARG A 738 -5.29 6.25 32.61
C ARG A 738 -3.93 5.58 32.43
N VAL A 739 -2.97 6.24 31.81
CA VAL A 739 -1.73 5.61 31.34
C VAL A 739 -0.54 6.53 31.63
N LEU A 740 0.57 5.96 32.09
CA LEU A 740 1.85 6.65 32.28
C LEU A 740 2.97 5.94 31.53
N CYS A 741 3.49 6.60 30.50
CA CYS A 741 4.58 6.09 29.67
C CYS A 741 5.93 6.63 30.17
N ILE A 742 6.84 5.74 30.56
CA ILE A 742 8.20 6.05 30.97
C ILE A 742 9.18 5.47 29.96
N ILE A 743 10.22 6.23 29.58
CA ILE A 743 11.30 5.78 28.71
C ILE A 743 12.59 5.73 29.54
N ASN A 744 13.19 4.55 29.71
CA ASN A 744 14.36 4.34 30.58
C ASN A 744 15.27 3.20 30.09
N PRO A 745 16.52 3.46 29.67
CA PRO A 745 17.16 4.77 29.49
C PRO A 745 16.47 5.68 28.46
N GLY A 746 16.49 6.99 28.69
CA GLY A 746 15.62 7.95 27.99
C GLY A 746 16.07 8.37 26.58
N ASN A 747 15.09 8.74 25.75
CA ASN A 747 15.25 9.23 24.38
C ASN A 747 14.28 10.42 24.19
N PRO A 748 14.76 11.64 23.86
CA PRO A 748 16.10 11.98 23.35
C PRO A 748 17.20 12.16 24.43
N THR A 749 16.83 12.16 25.70
CA THR A 749 17.59 12.78 26.80
C THR A 749 18.79 12.00 27.36
N GLY A 750 18.92 10.70 27.09
CA GLY A 750 20.13 9.92 27.40
C GLY A 750 20.35 9.57 28.88
N GLN A 751 19.39 9.85 29.77
CA GLN A 751 19.48 9.60 31.21
C GLN A 751 19.06 8.17 31.61
N VAL A 752 19.46 7.74 32.80
CA VAL A 752 19.11 6.45 33.43
C VAL A 752 18.47 6.74 34.79
N GLN A 753 17.21 6.37 34.95
CA GLN A 753 16.45 6.64 36.18
C GLN A 753 16.96 5.78 37.35
N SER A 754 17.08 6.37 38.54
CA SER A 754 17.53 5.66 39.74
C SER A 754 16.48 4.69 40.26
N ARG A 755 16.90 3.65 41.00
CA ARG A 755 15.97 2.69 41.62
C ARG A 755 14.89 3.37 42.49
N GLN A 756 15.27 4.40 43.25
CA GLN A 756 14.32 5.16 44.08
C GLN A 756 13.29 5.91 43.24
N CYS A 757 13.74 6.57 42.17
CA CYS A 757 12.87 7.29 41.24
C CYS A 757 11.83 6.33 40.61
N ILE A 758 12.23 5.10 40.27
CA ILE A 758 11.34 4.06 39.76
C ILE A 758 10.33 3.60 40.82
N GLU A 759 10.74 3.37 42.07
CA GLU A 759 9.80 3.07 43.17
C GLU A 759 8.76 4.18 43.38
N ASP A 760 9.20 5.44 43.32
CA ASP A 760 8.35 6.59 43.58
C ASP A 760 7.33 6.81 42.44
N VAL A 761 7.72 6.51 41.20
CA VAL A 761 6.83 6.47 40.02
C VAL A 761 5.84 5.30 40.10
N ILE A 762 6.26 4.11 40.52
CA ILE A 762 5.36 2.95 40.71
C ILE A 762 4.35 3.26 41.82
N ARG A 763 4.77 3.91 42.91
CA ARG A 763 3.89 4.34 44.01
C ARG A 763 2.86 5.35 43.53
N PHE A 764 3.27 6.34 42.75
CA PHE A 764 2.38 7.33 42.12
C PHE A 764 1.38 6.67 41.15
N ALA A 765 1.84 5.77 40.29
CA ALA A 765 0.96 5.09 39.33
C ALA A 765 -0.11 4.22 40.02
N LYS A 766 0.24 3.54 41.12
CA LYS A 766 -0.73 2.83 41.95
C LYS A 766 -1.74 3.77 42.62
N GLU A 767 -1.26 4.88 43.20
CA GLU A 767 -2.09 5.85 43.92
C GLU A 767 -3.13 6.54 43.01
N GLU A 768 -2.74 6.87 41.78
CA GLU A 768 -3.59 7.56 40.80
C GLU A 768 -4.27 6.59 39.81
N HIS A 769 -4.17 5.26 40.03
CA HIS A 769 -4.72 4.18 39.21
C HIS A 769 -4.35 4.26 37.70
N LEU A 770 -3.06 4.34 37.41
CA LEU A 770 -2.49 4.44 36.06
C LEU A 770 -1.84 3.13 35.60
N PHE A 771 -2.16 2.71 34.37
CA PHE A 771 -1.46 1.64 33.67
C PHE A 771 -0.03 2.11 33.31
N LEU A 772 0.99 1.36 33.72
CA LEU A 772 2.39 1.68 33.42
C LEU A 772 2.82 1.16 32.05
N MET A 773 3.48 2.00 31.25
CA MET A 773 4.14 1.61 30.01
C MET A 773 5.64 1.91 30.11
N ALA A 774 6.47 0.90 30.33
CA ALA A 774 7.92 1.04 30.50
C ALA A 774 8.66 0.69 29.20
N ASP A 775 9.07 1.72 28.45
CA ASP A 775 9.93 1.60 27.27
C ASP A 775 11.39 1.41 27.71
N GLU A 776 11.81 0.14 27.78
CA GLU A 776 13.12 -0.31 28.27
C GLU A 776 14.07 -0.67 27.10
N VAL A 777 13.80 -0.23 25.86
CA VAL A 777 14.56 -0.64 24.65
C VAL A 777 16.04 -0.25 24.64
N TYR A 778 16.49 0.55 25.59
CA TYR A 778 17.88 1.00 25.73
C TYR A 778 18.64 0.31 26.88
N GLN A 779 18.08 -0.72 27.53
CA GLN A 779 18.59 -1.27 28.80
C GLN A 779 20.05 -1.76 28.82
N ASP A 780 20.57 -2.33 27.73
CA ASP A 780 22.00 -2.70 27.62
C ASP A 780 22.95 -1.50 27.46
N ASN A 781 22.44 -0.30 27.11
CA ASN A 781 23.25 0.90 26.95
C ASN A 781 23.16 1.78 28.21
N VAL A 782 24.02 1.47 29.17
CA VAL A 782 24.32 2.31 30.35
C VAL A 782 25.84 2.53 30.40
N TYR A 783 26.26 3.79 30.52
CA TYR A 783 27.66 4.21 30.37
C TYR A 783 28.23 4.92 31.59
N ALA A 784 27.43 5.78 32.25
CA ALA A 784 27.93 6.63 33.32
C ALA A 784 28.23 5.84 34.59
N GLU A 785 29.31 6.21 35.28
CA GLU A 785 29.70 5.60 36.55
C GLU A 785 28.58 5.75 37.60
N GLY A 786 28.39 4.71 38.42
CA GLY A 786 27.30 4.63 39.40
C GLY A 786 25.91 4.36 38.82
N CYS A 787 25.66 4.66 37.54
CA CYS A 787 24.39 4.37 36.88
C CYS A 787 24.22 2.87 36.61
N LYS A 788 22.99 2.37 36.75
CA LYS A 788 22.63 0.95 36.55
C LYS A 788 21.24 0.88 35.97
N PHE A 789 21.03 -0.03 35.01
CA PHE A 789 19.68 -0.34 34.58
C PHE A 789 18.92 -1.07 35.70
N HIS A 790 17.70 -0.60 35.96
CA HIS A 790 16.72 -1.26 36.81
C HIS A 790 15.42 -1.35 36.01
N SER A 791 14.92 -2.56 35.78
CA SER A 791 13.63 -2.75 35.12
C SER A 791 12.49 -2.35 36.03
N PHE A 792 11.41 -1.83 35.45
CA PHE A 792 10.20 -1.54 36.21
C PHE A 792 9.62 -2.82 36.84
N LYS A 793 9.71 -3.97 36.15
CA LYS A 793 9.35 -5.28 36.71
C LYS A 793 10.15 -5.62 37.96
N LYS A 794 11.49 -5.52 37.94
CA LYS A 794 12.32 -5.83 39.12
C LYS A 794 11.92 -5.00 40.32
N VAL A 795 11.78 -3.69 40.13
CA VAL A 795 11.42 -2.78 41.23
C VAL A 795 9.99 -3.01 41.72
N LEU A 796 9.03 -3.22 40.79
CA LEU A 796 7.63 -3.53 41.12
C LEU A 796 7.49 -4.78 42.00
N PHE A 797 8.26 -5.83 41.70
CA PHE A 797 8.26 -7.07 42.48
C PHE A 797 9.05 -6.95 43.79
N GLU A 798 10.13 -6.17 43.83
CA GLU A 798 10.86 -5.84 45.07
C GLU A 798 10.02 -4.99 46.05
N MET A 799 9.08 -4.17 45.56
CA MET A 799 8.10 -3.46 46.39
C MET A 799 7.01 -4.38 46.99
N GLY A 800 6.98 -5.66 46.59
CA GLY A 800 6.14 -6.70 47.18
C GLY A 800 4.70 -6.78 46.65
N PRO A 801 3.92 -7.79 47.09
CA PRO A 801 2.60 -8.13 46.52
C PRO A 801 1.58 -7.00 46.53
N GLU A 802 1.69 -6.06 47.47
CA GLU A 802 0.83 -4.88 47.55
C GLU A 802 0.88 -4.03 46.27
N PHE A 803 1.99 -4.10 45.53
CA PHE A 803 2.20 -3.43 44.23
C PHE A 803 2.25 -4.46 43.10
N SER A 804 3.03 -5.55 43.26
CA SER A 804 3.28 -6.51 42.19
C SER A 804 2.08 -7.38 41.80
N SER A 805 1.01 -7.39 42.59
CA SER A 805 -0.27 -8.04 42.27
C SER A 805 -1.40 -7.05 41.97
N THR A 806 -1.12 -5.74 41.85
CA THR A 806 -2.15 -4.69 41.70
C THR A 806 -1.87 -3.66 40.60
N VAL A 807 -0.61 -3.35 40.31
CA VAL A 807 -0.25 -2.37 39.27
C VAL A 807 -0.22 -3.05 37.91
N GLU A 808 -1.11 -2.63 37.01
CA GLU A 808 -1.09 -3.03 35.60
C GLU A 808 0.11 -2.42 34.87
N MET A 809 0.82 -3.22 34.09
CA MET A 809 2.03 -2.76 33.40
C MET A 809 2.28 -3.50 32.07
N ALA A 810 2.85 -2.80 31.10
CA ALA A 810 3.55 -3.37 29.96
C ALA A 810 5.01 -2.85 29.88
N SER A 811 5.98 -3.77 29.83
CA SER A 811 7.41 -3.46 29.63
C SER A 811 7.84 -3.85 28.20
N PHE A 812 8.58 -2.98 27.50
CA PHE A 812 8.90 -3.13 26.08
C PHE A 812 10.41 -3.29 25.79
N HIS A 813 10.75 -4.18 24.85
CA HIS A 813 12.13 -4.41 24.38
C HIS A 813 12.18 -4.51 22.84
N SER A 814 13.34 -4.22 22.24
CA SER A 814 13.58 -4.38 20.81
C SER A 814 15.00 -4.86 20.52
N THR A 815 15.20 -5.57 19.39
CA THR A 815 16.53 -5.95 18.87
C THR A 815 17.24 -4.79 18.15
N SER A 816 16.51 -3.72 17.84
CA SER A 816 16.97 -2.60 16.99
C SER A 816 17.96 -1.63 17.65
N LYS A 817 18.29 -1.82 18.93
CA LYS A 817 19.01 -0.83 19.76
C LYS A 817 20.23 -1.45 20.42
N CYS A 818 20.99 -0.63 21.15
CA CYS A 818 22.17 -1.06 21.90
C CYS A 818 23.20 -1.82 21.04
N TYR A 819 23.94 -2.76 21.63
CA TYR A 819 25.06 -3.44 20.97
C TYR A 819 24.65 -4.36 19.81
N MET A 820 23.40 -4.86 19.76
CA MET A 820 22.86 -5.56 18.59
C MET A 820 22.66 -4.58 17.41
N GLY A 821 21.96 -3.46 17.64
CA GLY A 821 21.78 -2.41 16.63
C GLY A 821 20.95 -2.79 15.40
N GLU A 822 20.29 -3.96 15.42
CA GLU A 822 19.65 -4.61 14.25
C GLU A 822 18.30 -3.98 13.87
N CYS A 823 18.32 -2.73 13.43
CA CYS A 823 17.13 -1.94 13.08
C CYS A 823 16.25 -2.59 11.99
N GLY A 824 16.86 -3.23 11.00
CA GLY A 824 16.17 -3.78 9.83
C GLY A 824 15.32 -5.02 10.12
N PHE A 825 15.71 -5.86 11.07
CA PHE A 825 15.03 -7.14 11.34
C PHE A 825 13.73 -7.01 12.16
N ARG A 826 13.39 -5.82 12.66
CA ARG A 826 12.11 -5.53 13.34
C ARG A 826 11.76 -6.48 14.50
N GLY A 827 12.74 -6.95 15.27
CA GLY A 827 12.50 -7.79 16.44
C GLY A 827 12.15 -6.98 17.71
N GLY A 828 11.27 -7.53 18.54
CA GLY A 828 10.95 -6.99 19.87
C GLY A 828 9.86 -7.76 20.61
N TYR A 829 9.64 -7.43 21.88
CA TYR A 829 8.59 -8.01 22.70
C TYR A 829 7.97 -6.99 23.66
N MET A 830 6.80 -7.34 24.20
CA MET A 830 6.26 -6.78 25.44
C MET A 830 5.96 -7.88 26.46
N GLU A 831 6.26 -7.61 27.72
CA GLU A 831 5.77 -8.38 28.87
C GLU A 831 4.61 -7.62 29.51
N VAL A 832 3.45 -8.27 29.68
CA VAL A 832 2.22 -7.66 30.22
C VAL A 832 1.87 -8.30 31.57
N ILE A 833 1.74 -7.48 32.61
CA ILE A 833 1.59 -7.91 34.01
C ILE A 833 0.32 -7.29 34.62
N ASN A 834 -0.41 -8.08 35.42
CA ASN A 834 -1.65 -7.74 36.14
C ASN A 834 -2.84 -7.25 35.30
N MET A 835 -2.71 -7.19 33.96
CA MET A 835 -3.83 -6.91 33.05
C MET A 835 -4.97 -7.91 33.28
N ASP A 836 -6.19 -7.38 33.35
CA ASP A 836 -7.42 -8.16 33.49
C ASP A 836 -7.53 -9.31 32.46
N PRO A 837 -7.98 -10.52 32.84
CA PRO A 837 -8.02 -11.67 31.93
C PRO A 837 -8.90 -11.49 30.69
N GLU A 838 -10.04 -10.79 30.78
CA GLU A 838 -10.91 -10.53 29.63
C GLU A 838 -10.28 -9.49 28.70
N VAL A 839 -9.62 -8.47 29.26
CA VAL A 839 -8.81 -7.49 28.50
C VAL A 839 -7.61 -8.16 27.83
N LYS A 840 -6.94 -9.11 28.49
CA LYS A 840 -5.84 -9.91 27.92
C LYS A 840 -6.33 -10.85 26.81
N ALA A 841 -7.57 -11.33 26.86
CA ALA A 841 -8.20 -12.04 25.75
C ALA A 841 -8.43 -11.09 24.54
N GLN A 842 -8.87 -9.84 24.76
CA GLN A 842 -8.96 -8.84 23.68
C GLN A 842 -7.59 -8.45 23.12
N LEU A 843 -6.54 -8.37 23.94
CA LEU A 843 -5.16 -8.18 23.47
C LEU A 843 -4.72 -9.34 22.54
N THR A 844 -5.00 -10.57 22.95
CA THR A 844 -4.65 -11.78 22.18
C THR A 844 -5.42 -11.83 20.85
N LYS A 845 -6.69 -11.42 20.84
CA LYS A 845 -7.47 -11.21 19.62
C LYS A 845 -6.92 -10.07 18.75
N LEU A 846 -6.46 -8.96 19.35
CA LEU A 846 -5.93 -7.82 18.61
C LEU A 846 -4.62 -8.15 17.87
N VAL A 847 -3.76 -9.00 18.44
CA VAL A 847 -2.55 -9.47 17.75
C VAL A 847 -2.84 -10.53 16.69
N SER A 848 -3.85 -11.41 16.87
CA SER A 848 -4.16 -12.45 15.88
C SER A 848 -4.73 -11.94 14.56
N VAL A 849 -5.38 -10.75 14.56
CA VAL A 849 -5.80 -10.05 13.32
C VAL A 849 -4.60 -9.67 12.42
N ARG A 850 -3.37 -9.71 12.95
CA ARG A 850 -2.11 -9.43 12.22
C ARG A 850 -1.30 -10.69 11.91
N LEU A 851 -1.90 -11.88 12.04
CA LEU A 851 -1.25 -13.19 11.92
C LEU A 851 -0.13 -13.38 12.95
N CYS A 852 1.11 -12.98 12.67
CA CYS A 852 2.24 -12.98 13.60
C CYS A 852 3.32 -11.96 13.20
N PRO A 853 4.26 -11.58 14.10
CA PRO A 853 5.44 -10.81 13.73
C PRO A 853 6.34 -11.59 12.75
N PRO A 854 7.15 -10.93 11.89
CA PRO A 854 8.08 -11.62 10.99
C PRO A 854 9.04 -12.54 11.73
N VAL A 855 9.06 -13.83 11.39
CA VAL A 855 9.86 -14.85 12.10
C VAL A 855 11.37 -14.56 12.13
N PRO A 856 12.03 -14.00 11.10
CA PRO A 856 13.43 -13.58 11.21
C PRO A 856 13.70 -12.58 12.36
N GLY A 857 12.73 -11.71 12.66
CA GLY A 857 12.77 -10.78 13.80
C GLY A 857 12.55 -11.45 15.15
N GLN A 858 11.76 -12.53 15.19
CA GLN A 858 11.60 -13.38 16.37
C GLN A 858 12.86 -14.23 16.61
N ALA A 859 13.41 -14.85 15.56
CA ALA A 859 14.63 -15.64 15.60
C ALA A 859 15.82 -14.82 16.11
N LEU A 860 16.02 -13.61 15.60
CA LEU A 860 17.03 -12.68 16.12
C LEU A 860 16.81 -12.34 17.61
N LEU A 861 15.56 -12.19 18.04
CA LEU A 861 15.25 -11.89 19.43
C LEU A 861 15.67 -13.02 20.37
N ASP A 862 15.49 -14.31 20.00
CA ASP A 862 16.00 -15.46 20.75
C ASP A 862 17.50 -15.27 21.05
N LEU A 863 18.29 -14.85 20.06
CA LEU A 863 19.74 -14.67 20.21
C LEU A 863 20.13 -13.50 21.11
N VAL A 864 19.31 -12.44 21.15
CA VAL A 864 19.51 -11.29 22.04
C VAL A 864 19.22 -11.66 23.50
N VAL A 865 18.21 -12.50 23.76
CA VAL A 865 17.81 -12.91 25.12
C VAL A 865 18.53 -14.20 25.60
N ASN A 866 18.99 -15.03 24.66
CA ASN A 866 19.70 -16.29 24.84
C ASN A 866 21.03 -16.32 24.03
N PRO A 867 21.97 -15.39 24.31
CA PRO A 867 23.28 -15.34 23.66
C PRO A 867 24.13 -16.60 23.96
N PRO A 868 25.31 -16.75 23.33
CA PRO A 868 26.26 -17.82 23.68
C PRO A 868 26.56 -17.84 25.18
N GLN A 869 26.69 -19.03 25.75
CA GLN A 869 27.06 -19.26 27.16
C GLN A 869 28.57 -19.48 27.33
N PRO A 870 29.16 -19.31 28.54
CA PRO A 870 30.62 -19.33 28.73
C PRO A 870 31.36 -20.60 28.29
N ASP A 871 30.63 -21.71 28.13
CA ASP A 871 31.08 -23.02 27.64
C ASP A 871 30.90 -23.23 26.12
N GLU A 872 30.24 -22.30 25.41
CA GLU A 872 29.92 -22.42 23.98
C GLU A 872 30.98 -21.72 23.08
N PRO A 873 31.34 -22.31 21.91
CA PRO A 873 32.43 -21.83 21.04
C PRO A 873 32.41 -20.35 20.66
N SER A 874 31.23 -19.77 20.44
CA SER A 874 31.06 -18.39 19.97
C SER A 874 31.08 -17.35 21.11
N TYR A 875 31.18 -17.77 22.38
CA TYR A 875 31.15 -16.85 23.52
C TYR A 875 32.31 -15.86 23.53
N ALA A 876 33.53 -16.32 23.26
CA ALA A 876 34.73 -15.48 23.32
C ALA A 876 34.74 -14.38 22.22
N SER A 877 34.23 -14.69 21.02
CA SER A 877 34.04 -13.71 19.94
C SER A 877 32.87 -12.77 20.23
N PHE A 878 31.70 -13.32 20.60
CA PHE A 878 30.50 -12.54 20.96
C PHE A 878 30.78 -11.52 22.08
N MET A 879 31.41 -11.94 23.18
CA MET A 879 31.71 -11.04 24.30
C MET A 879 32.77 -9.99 23.93
N LYS A 880 33.72 -10.32 23.05
CA LYS A 880 34.69 -9.35 22.51
C LYS A 880 33.99 -8.29 21.65
N GLU A 881 33.09 -8.69 20.76
CA GLU A 881 32.30 -7.79 19.91
C GLU A 881 31.38 -6.89 20.75
N ARG A 882 30.56 -7.49 21.62
CA ARG A 882 29.66 -6.78 22.55
C ARG A 882 30.41 -5.76 23.41
N SER A 883 31.53 -6.16 24.02
CA SER A 883 32.30 -5.26 24.91
C SER A 883 32.96 -4.12 24.13
N ALA A 884 33.47 -4.38 22.91
CA ALA A 884 34.05 -3.34 22.06
C ALA A 884 33.00 -2.30 21.61
N VAL A 885 31.80 -2.74 21.24
CA VAL A 885 30.70 -1.83 20.87
C VAL A 885 30.25 -0.98 22.06
N LEU A 886 30.03 -1.59 23.24
CA LEU A 886 29.62 -0.85 24.45
C LEU A 886 30.72 0.13 24.92
N ALA A 887 31.99 -0.26 24.89
CA ALA A 887 33.11 0.63 25.23
C ALA A 887 33.22 1.81 24.26
N ALA A 888 33.11 1.58 22.95
CA ALA A 888 33.13 2.64 21.95
C ALA A 888 31.92 3.59 22.05
N LEU A 889 30.76 3.09 22.46
CA LEU A 889 29.60 3.94 22.75
C LEU A 889 29.82 4.79 24.01
N ALA A 890 30.36 4.22 25.10
CA ALA A 890 30.68 4.95 26.32
C ALA A 890 31.76 6.03 26.10
N GLU A 891 32.80 5.74 25.30
CA GLU A 891 33.82 6.72 24.91
C GLU A 891 33.19 7.91 24.17
N LYS A 892 32.34 7.62 23.16
CA LYS A 892 31.68 8.63 22.33
C LYS A 892 30.61 9.44 23.09
N ALA A 893 29.96 8.82 24.08
CA ALA A 893 29.06 9.50 25.03
C ALA A 893 29.82 10.59 25.80
N ARG A 894 30.88 10.20 26.53
CA ARG A 894 31.75 11.12 27.29
C ARG A 894 32.37 12.20 26.40
N LEU A 895 32.90 11.83 25.23
CA LEU A 895 33.53 12.75 24.29
C LEU A 895 32.56 13.85 23.78
N THR A 896 31.29 13.48 23.57
CA THR A 896 30.24 14.42 23.13
C THR A 896 29.88 15.41 24.24
N GLU A 897 29.70 14.90 25.46
CA GLU A 897 29.41 15.70 26.65
C GLU A 897 30.54 16.70 26.95
N GLU A 898 31.79 16.22 26.99
CA GLU A 898 32.98 17.05 27.24
C GLU A 898 33.11 18.16 26.20
N ILE A 899 33.06 17.83 24.90
CA ILE A 899 33.26 18.84 23.85
C ILE A 899 32.13 19.86 23.85
N PHE A 900 30.85 19.46 23.93
CA PHE A 900 29.75 20.43 23.95
C PHE A 900 29.79 21.36 25.17
N ASN A 901 30.18 20.87 26.35
CA ASN A 901 30.33 21.70 27.54
C ASN A 901 31.57 22.64 27.49
N THR A 902 32.44 22.54 26.48
CA THR A 902 33.48 23.57 26.20
C THR A 902 32.99 24.72 25.31
N VAL A 903 31.79 24.64 24.71
CA VAL A 903 31.29 25.63 23.76
C VAL A 903 30.43 26.67 24.47
N PRO A 904 30.83 27.96 24.54
CA PRO A 904 29.99 29.01 25.10
C PRO A 904 28.62 29.05 24.41
N GLY A 905 27.55 29.02 25.19
CA GLY A 905 26.17 28.97 24.70
C GLY A 905 25.55 27.56 24.64
N ILE A 906 26.35 26.50 24.74
CA ILE A 906 25.86 25.11 24.78
C ILE A 906 26.00 24.51 26.19
N LYS A 907 24.97 23.80 26.66
CA LYS A 907 25.00 22.96 27.88
C LYS A 907 24.54 21.55 27.52
N CYS A 908 25.35 20.53 27.80
CA CYS A 908 25.00 19.12 27.63
C CYS A 908 24.95 18.42 28.99
N ASN A 909 23.81 17.80 29.32
CA ASN A 909 23.70 16.93 30.47
C ASN A 909 24.48 15.61 30.26
N PRO A 910 24.84 14.90 31.35
CA PRO A 910 25.57 13.65 31.25
C PRO A 910 24.86 12.56 30.46
N VAL A 911 25.61 11.91 29.57
CA VAL A 911 25.07 10.89 28.65
C VAL A 911 25.13 9.53 29.33
N GLN A 912 24.20 9.32 30.27
CA GLN A 912 24.21 8.15 31.15
C GLN A 912 23.91 6.82 30.43
N GLY A 913 23.23 6.86 29.27
CA GLY A 913 22.84 5.69 28.50
C GLY A 913 22.25 6.01 27.11
N ALA A 914 21.45 5.09 26.60
CA ALA A 914 20.80 5.16 25.28
C ALA A 914 21.80 5.37 24.11
N MET A 915 21.49 6.22 23.11
CA MET A 915 22.36 6.49 21.94
C MET A 915 22.32 7.95 21.48
N TYR A 916 21.92 8.87 22.36
CA TYR A 916 21.60 10.25 22.00
C TYR A 916 22.13 11.25 23.03
N THR A 917 22.35 12.46 22.56
CA THR A 917 22.52 13.65 23.41
C THR A 917 21.45 14.67 23.08
N PHE A 918 21.01 15.42 24.09
CA PHE A 918 20.02 16.48 23.95
C PHE A 918 20.55 17.80 24.55
N PRO A 919 21.65 18.36 24.01
CA PRO A 919 22.20 19.62 24.49
C PRO A 919 21.21 20.78 24.30
N ARG A 920 21.20 21.66 25.29
CA ARG A 920 20.52 22.95 25.27
C ARG A 920 21.43 24.00 24.62
N ILE A 921 20.83 24.86 23.80
CA ILE A 921 21.51 25.97 23.14
C ILE A 921 20.91 27.31 23.58
N THR A 922 21.79 28.29 23.79
CA THR A 922 21.42 29.68 24.09
C THR A 922 21.45 30.47 22.79
N LEU A 923 20.28 30.88 22.29
CA LEU A 923 20.16 31.65 21.06
C LEU A 923 20.11 33.16 21.36
N PRO A 924 20.87 34.02 20.65
CA PRO A 924 20.74 35.47 20.78
C PRO A 924 19.32 35.94 20.41
N GLN A 925 18.86 37.04 21.00
CA GLN A 925 17.50 37.56 20.75
C GLN A 925 17.27 37.83 19.25
N LYS A 926 18.24 38.40 18.53
CA LYS A 926 18.13 38.63 17.08
C LYS A 926 17.96 37.33 16.26
N ALA A 927 18.47 36.19 16.74
CA ALA A 927 18.26 34.90 16.08
C ALA A 927 16.84 34.36 16.31
N ILE A 928 16.28 34.62 17.50
CA ILE A 928 14.90 34.29 17.87
C ILE A 928 13.94 35.17 17.06
N ASP A 929 14.17 36.48 17.03
CA ASP A 929 13.39 37.44 16.23
C ASP A 929 13.48 37.11 14.73
N LYS A 930 14.68 36.75 14.23
CA LYS A 930 14.88 36.40 12.82
C LYS A 930 14.20 35.08 12.40
N ALA A 931 13.79 34.25 13.35
CA ALA A 931 13.08 33.01 13.08
C ALA A 931 11.56 33.22 12.81
N GLU A 932 11.02 34.44 12.84
CA GLU A 932 9.60 34.76 12.59
C GLU A 932 8.92 33.83 11.55
N GLY A 933 7.97 33.01 12.02
CA GLY A 933 7.26 31.99 11.23
C GLY A 933 7.77 30.55 11.36
N VAL A 934 8.91 30.34 12.06
CA VAL A 934 9.56 29.05 12.31
C VAL A 934 10.04 29.00 13.78
N VAL A 935 10.14 27.81 14.39
CA VAL A 935 10.68 27.69 15.75
C VAL A 935 12.21 27.95 15.75
N PRO A 936 12.78 28.72 16.69
CA PRO A 936 14.20 29.12 16.64
C PRO A 936 15.23 27.98 16.55
N ASP A 937 14.94 26.81 17.13
CA ASP A 937 15.81 25.64 17.02
C ASP A 937 15.72 24.92 15.67
N MET A 938 14.54 24.92 15.03
CA MET A 938 14.35 24.50 13.63
C MET A 938 15.12 25.42 12.69
N PHE A 939 15.09 26.75 12.92
CA PHE A 939 15.91 27.72 12.17
C PHE A 939 17.41 27.42 12.33
N TYR A 940 17.90 27.25 13.57
CA TYR A 940 19.28 26.89 13.88
C TYR A 940 19.72 25.58 13.20
N CYS A 941 18.91 24.51 13.29
CA CYS A 941 19.24 23.21 12.72
C CYS A 941 19.19 23.20 11.18
N MET A 942 18.29 23.98 10.55
CA MET A 942 18.24 24.13 9.10
C MET A 942 19.46 24.91 8.58
N LYS A 943 19.86 25.99 9.28
CA LYS A 943 21.09 26.74 9.00
C LYS A 943 22.34 25.87 9.10
N LEU A 944 22.44 25.04 10.15
CA LEU A 944 23.55 24.08 10.32
C LEU A 944 23.62 23.07 9.17
N LEU A 945 22.48 22.57 8.68
CA LEU A 945 22.43 21.65 7.56
C LEU A 945 22.94 22.29 6.25
N GLU A 946 22.50 23.52 5.94
CA GLU A 946 22.87 24.24 4.71
C GLU A 946 24.33 24.74 4.71
N GLU A 947 24.91 25.02 5.88
CA GLU A 947 26.28 25.53 6.01
C GLU A 947 27.33 24.42 6.25
N GLU A 948 27.04 23.42 7.10
CA GLU A 948 28.02 22.40 7.51
C GLU A 948 27.74 21.00 6.97
N GLY A 949 26.54 20.74 6.44
CA GLY A 949 26.10 19.42 5.97
C GLY A 949 25.61 18.50 7.08
N ILE A 950 25.38 18.99 8.30
CA ILE A 950 25.06 18.16 9.46
C ILE A 950 23.54 18.14 9.70
N CYS A 951 22.91 16.99 9.51
CA CYS A 951 21.49 16.80 9.77
C CYS A 951 21.26 16.41 11.24
N LEU A 952 20.65 17.31 12.01
CA LEU A 952 20.18 17.08 13.39
C LEU A 952 18.63 17.05 13.43
N VAL A 953 18.06 16.85 14.62
CA VAL A 953 16.61 17.06 14.86
C VAL A 953 16.44 18.14 15.93
N PRO A 954 15.63 19.20 15.70
CA PRO A 954 15.46 20.29 16.66
C PRO A 954 14.66 19.85 17.89
N GLY A 955 14.87 20.52 19.03
CA GLY A 955 14.22 20.23 20.30
C GLY A 955 12.70 20.31 20.27
N SER A 956 12.17 21.26 19.50
CA SER A 956 10.75 21.41 19.17
C SER A 956 10.12 20.14 18.60
N GLY A 957 10.87 19.31 17.87
CA GLY A 957 10.42 18.01 17.38
C GLY A 957 10.19 16.94 18.46
N PHE A 958 10.66 17.19 19.68
CA PHE A 958 10.48 16.34 20.87
C PHE A 958 9.66 17.02 21.96
N GLY A 959 9.33 18.31 21.80
CA GLY A 959 8.88 19.17 22.88
C GLY A 959 10.01 19.53 23.86
N GLN A 960 9.89 20.71 24.48
CA GLN A 960 10.81 21.24 25.49
C GLN A 960 10.07 22.25 26.38
N ARG A 961 10.70 22.76 27.45
CA ARG A 961 10.12 23.86 28.25
C ARG A 961 10.12 25.16 27.44
N ASP A 962 9.10 26.00 27.59
CA ASP A 962 9.03 27.29 26.91
C ASP A 962 10.25 28.17 27.23
N GLY A 963 10.75 28.90 26.22
CA GLY A 963 12.00 29.68 26.33
C GLY A 963 13.29 28.85 26.40
N THR A 964 13.22 27.52 26.24
CA THR A 964 14.40 26.66 26.06
C THR A 964 14.49 26.13 24.64
N PHE A 965 15.71 25.92 24.14
CA PHE A 965 15.99 25.46 22.78
C PHE A 965 17.04 24.36 22.84
N HIS A 966 16.83 23.28 22.08
CA HIS A 966 17.71 22.11 22.07
C HIS A 966 17.89 21.55 20.66
N PHE A 967 18.77 20.57 20.52
CA PHE A 967 18.74 19.62 19.40
C PHE A 967 19.05 18.21 19.89
N ARG A 968 18.56 17.18 19.19
CA ARG A 968 19.05 15.80 19.36
C ARG A 968 20.13 15.51 18.34
N MET A 969 21.26 14.97 18.84
CA MET A 969 22.29 14.32 18.05
C MET A 969 22.44 12.86 18.49
N THR A 970 22.88 11.96 17.61
CA THR A 970 23.29 10.60 18.00
C THR A 970 24.80 10.46 18.15
N ILE A 971 25.23 9.65 19.14
CA ILE A 971 26.64 9.28 19.36
C ILE A 971 27.09 8.10 18.48
N LEU A 972 26.25 7.65 17.55
CA LEU A 972 26.51 6.48 16.71
C LEU A 972 27.68 6.58 15.70
N PRO A 973 28.02 7.73 15.08
CA PRO A 973 29.12 7.80 14.12
C PRO A 973 30.45 7.24 14.66
N PRO A 974 31.38 6.78 13.79
CA PRO A 974 32.71 6.35 14.21
C PRO A 974 33.46 7.49 14.91
N THR A 975 34.29 7.19 15.92
CA THR A 975 34.88 8.21 16.83
C THR A 975 35.57 9.36 16.09
N GLU A 976 36.31 9.10 15.00
CA GLU A 976 36.96 10.16 14.22
C GLU A 976 35.96 11.03 13.43
N LYS A 977 34.89 10.43 12.88
CA LYS A 977 33.82 11.20 12.22
C LYS A 977 33.00 11.99 13.23
N LEU A 978 32.80 11.46 14.44
CA LEU A 978 32.15 12.17 15.54
C LEU A 978 32.97 13.40 15.98
N LYS A 979 34.30 13.30 16.11
CA LYS A 979 35.17 14.45 16.39
C LYS A 979 34.99 15.57 15.35
N VAL A 980 34.93 15.22 14.06
CA VAL A 980 34.69 16.18 12.96
C VAL A 980 33.30 16.81 13.04
N VAL A 981 32.25 16.04 13.35
CA VAL A 981 30.88 16.55 13.56
C VAL A 981 30.83 17.52 14.74
N LEU A 982 31.43 17.16 15.88
CA LEU A 982 31.46 17.99 17.09
C LEU A 982 32.19 19.32 16.84
N GLN A 983 33.34 19.29 16.16
CA GLN A 983 34.10 20.48 15.82
C GLN A 983 33.36 21.39 14.81
N LYS A 984 32.72 20.81 13.78
CA LYS A 984 31.84 21.57 12.86
C LYS A 984 30.66 22.23 13.58
N ILE A 985 29.97 21.53 14.49
CA ILE A 985 28.86 22.10 15.27
C ILE A 985 29.36 23.25 16.16
N ARG A 986 30.53 23.09 16.80
CA ARG A 986 31.18 24.14 17.60
C ARG A 986 31.50 25.38 16.77
N ASP A 987 32.16 25.20 15.62
CA ASP A 987 32.59 26.32 14.78
C ASP A 987 31.39 27.03 14.14
N PHE A 988 30.35 26.29 13.74
CA PHE A 988 29.07 26.86 13.33
C PHE A 988 28.40 27.63 14.48
N HIS A 989 28.32 27.08 15.70
CA HIS A 989 27.68 27.75 16.84
C HIS A 989 28.34 29.09 17.16
N LEU A 990 29.67 29.14 17.16
CA LEU A 990 30.45 30.37 17.40
C LEU A 990 30.25 31.42 16.29
N ARG A 991 30.15 31.01 15.02
CA ARG A 991 29.81 31.93 13.91
C ARG A 991 28.36 32.42 13.99
N PHE A 992 27.42 31.52 14.19
CA PHE A 992 25.98 31.82 14.27
C PHE A 992 25.67 32.77 15.44
N THR A 993 26.19 32.48 16.64
CA THR A 993 26.02 33.38 17.79
C THR A 993 26.63 34.75 17.55
N SER A 994 27.77 34.84 16.84
CA SER A 994 28.37 36.11 16.43
C SER A 994 27.60 36.84 15.31
N GLU A 995 26.95 36.13 14.39
CA GLU A 995 26.09 36.70 13.33
C GLU A 995 24.86 37.40 13.93
N PHE A 996 24.33 36.85 15.03
CA PHE A 996 23.10 37.32 15.68
C PHE A 996 23.31 38.00 17.04
N SER A 997 24.54 38.35 17.42
CA SER A 997 24.85 39.16 18.61
C SER A 997 24.41 40.62 18.44
#